data_AF-A0ABD3X1Q8-F1
#
_entry.id   AF-A0ABD3X1Q8-F1
#
_cell.length_a   1.000
_cell.length_b   1.000
_cell.length_c   1.000
_cell.angle_alpha   90.00
_cell.angle_beta   90.00
_cell.angle_gamma   90.00
#
_symmetry.space_group_name_H-M   'P 1'
#
loop_
_entity.id
_entity.type
_entity.pdbx_description
1 polymer ?
#
loop_
_entity_poly.entity_id
_entity_poly.type
_entity_poly.pdbx_seq_one_letter_code
_entity_poly.pdbx_strand_id
1 'polypeptide(L)'
;MATNITMDTLLHKLEEIPCSFTLKIKGLTQRQAKELLNKLQREYECQEYDYPEEQRRYFNLMTYLHYVCRQLKEASSCNKEALKMDPECIVSLANQAWISYLERSRYEDCQEIETIISKASILSLNRIKHIEARAEIAYSYARFGIKYYKEAAKWYQHVLDEVKENDKVSSFLWQYGYGLLIRRNLRFHGKGKEYEIEVQRAADLLYNVAKQDYTFRFKARAWAELGNLSYLVKRYRKNWQKFFPKEIQHLCEDDMFLIAAENIKKVNDIPALEHYANFLKRRLQNKECAQILQQSVLVKETSRAYQWLAQHKMTMFLHKIKRMNKGRKEERPACIDYCEEVREILSDYDSAIKLQQNYAAMECKGKFLYHIGQFKDAIDVFQNIHSLLQSTDTQPERFDRIIRVFCQIYHAKCLVGLSRDASSIIQAKDLFRTAIEMSFDLQRTRLAEIEFESYRITSNDDYIRRDDDKLPRMTELQTVAIEEMKLILHDGEQTKESMFEELALCKLVKDEDRVIELCTEITATGIDPETQIDIAKELIQCKDFDKGLFLLKQLIICDQLPMQAKSFAIRAQVDGAMKSLIENDYILTGTRLRDAFYVRFLDQVPTDRDMLHVIFVAHECNKDITWKLQQAFEELTKLNSTSCFDATPGTSKLDNLEDNLQKCYVIAVLMDITDLIIDDIETDVFKKSIRMAQCTQMKHNRSKSLVAIQLSEQVEISSILPDARHVQLGNEFQQNKTIFLHDFFLQALLN
;
A
#
# COMPACT_ATOMS: atom_id res chain seq x y z
N MET A 1 -14.18 2.43 -65.81
CA MET A 1 -13.45 1.27 -65.26
C MET A 1 -13.56 1.37 -63.74
N ALA A 2 -14.49 0.66 -63.11
CA ALA A 2 -14.54 0.59 -61.65
C ALA A 2 -13.45 -0.38 -61.20
N THR A 3 -12.38 0.13 -60.59
CA THR A 3 -11.39 -0.70 -59.92
C THR A 3 -12.10 -1.42 -58.78
N ASN A 4 -12.21 -2.75 -58.84
CA ASN A 4 -12.70 -3.57 -57.74
C ASN A 4 -11.69 -3.51 -56.58
N ILE A 5 -11.75 -2.44 -55.79
CA ILE A 5 -10.95 -2.32 -54.58
C ILE A 5 -11.57 -3.25 -53.55
N THR A 6 -10.78 -4.21 -53.10
CA THR A 6 -11.21 -5.14 -52.06
C THR A 6 -11.22 -4.45 -50.70
N MET A 7 -12.07 -4.94 -49.79
CA MET A 7 -12.12 -4.46 -48.40
C MET A 7 -10.75 -4.56 -47.70
N ASP A 8 -9.98 -5.62 -47.97
CA ASP A 8 -8.62 -5.79 -47.45
C ASP A 8 -7.67 -4.67 -47.92
N THR A 9 -7.82 -4.20 -49.15
CA THR A 9 -7.02 -3.10 -49.69
C THR A 9 -7.35 -1.78 -48.99
N LEU A 10 -8.62 -1.54 -48.66
CA LEU A 10 -9.03 -0.35 -47.90
C LEU A 10 -8.52 -0.41 -46.46
N LEU A 11 -8.54 -1.59 -45.84
CA LEU A 11 -7.98 -1.84 -44.51
C LEU A 11 -6.49 -1.53 -44.46
N HIS A 12 -5.70 -2.04 -45.40
CA HIS A 12 -4.27 -1.77 -45.47
C HIS A 12 -3.99 -0.27 -45.61
N LYS A 13 -4.75 0.44 -46.48
CA LYS A 13 -4.64 1.90 -46.62
C LYS A 13 -5.02 2.64 -45.33
N LEU A 14 -6.02 2.16 -44.60
CA LEU A 14 -6.44 2.75 -43.32
C LEU A 14 -5.39 2.58 -42.21
N GLU A 15 -4.67 1.46 -42.20
CA GLU A 15 -3.60 1.20 -41.23
C GLU A 15 -2.38 2.11 -41.41
N GLU A 16 -2.18 2.63 -42.63
CA GLU A 16 -1.12 3.60 -42.95
C GLU A 16 -1.44 5.03 -42.47
N ILE A 17 -2.72 5.34 -42.23
CA ILE A 17 -3.18 6.67 -41.81
C ILE A 17 -3.25 6.74 -40.28
N PRO A 18 -2.74 7.81 -39.64
CA PRO A 18 -2.90 8.00 -38.20
C PRO A 18 -4.37 7.97 -37.78
N CYS A 19 -4.72 6.99 -36.94
CA CYS A 19 -6.08 6.66 -36.53
C CYS A 19 -6.08 6.20 -35.06
N SER A 20 -7.06 6.59 -34.25
CA SER A 20 -7.08 6.16 -32.85
C SER A 20 -7.37 4.67 -32.69
N PHE A 21 -7.93 4.02 -33.72
CA PHE A 21 -8.18 2.57 -33.68
C PHE A 21 -6.91 1.74 -33.88
N THR A 22 -5.82 2.37 -34.35
CA THR A 22 -4.50 1.71 -34.48
C THR A 22 -3.71 1.73 -33.17
N LEU A 23 -4.26 2.30 -32.10
CA LEU A 23 -3.64 2.31 -30.77
C LEU A 23 -3.43 0.86 -30.27
N LYS A 24 -2.17 0.46 -30.16
CA LYS A 24 -1.76 -0.89 -29.72
C LYS A 24 -1.71 -0.98 -28.19
N ILE A 25 -2.85 -0.73 -27.53
CA ILE A 25 -2.99 -0.75 -26.07
C ILE A 25 -3.12 -2.21 -25.59
N LYS A 26 -1.98 -2.89 -25.38
CA LYS A 26 -1.95 -4.30 -24.96
C LYS A 26 -2.67 -4.53 -23.64
N GLY A 27 -3.73 -5.35 -23.69
CA GLY A 27 -4.50 -5.77 -22.52
C GLY A 27 -5.48 -4.71 -22.00
N LEU A 28 -5.88 -3.74 -22.83
CA LEU A 28 -7.01 -2.86 -22.48
C LEU A 28 -8.30 -3.68 -22.48
N THR A 29 -8.85 -3.91 -21.29
CA THR A 29 -10.15 -4.58 -21.17
C THR A 29 -11.29 -3.60 -21.44
N GLN A 30 -12.47 -4.11 -21.81
CA GLN A 30 -13.67 -3.28 -21.96
C GLN A 30 -14.01 -2.52 -20.68
N ARG A 31 -13.76 -3.13 -19.51
CA ARG A 31 -13.92 -2.50 -18.20
C ARG A 31 -13.00 -1.29 -18.05
N GLN A 32 -11.70 -1.44 -18.29
CA GLN A 32 -10.75 -0.33 -18.21
C GLN A 32 -11.08 0.78 -19.21
N ALA A 33 -11.54 0.41 -20.41
CA ALA A 33 -11.99 1.39 -21.40
C ALA A 33 -13.21 2.19 -20.90
N LYS A 34 -14.19 1.51 -20.28
CA LYS A 34 -15.39 2.14 -19.70
C LYS A 34 -15.06 3.04 -18.50
N GLU A 35 -14.12 2.62 -17.64
CA GLU A 35 -13.63 3.43 -16.52
C GLU A 35 -12.96 4.73 -17.01
N LEU A 36 -12.08 4.61 -18.02
CA LEU A 36 -11.43 5.78 -18.62
C LEU A 36 -12.44 6.67 -19.36
N LEU A 37 -13.42 6.08 -20.06
CA LEU A 37 -14.48 6.82 -20.74
C LEU A 37 -15.31 7.63 -19.74
N ASN A 38 -15.77 7.03 -18.64
CA ASN A 38 -16.51 7.72 -17.57
C ASN A 38 -15.68 8.83 -16.93
N LYS A 39 -14.35 8.65 -16.82
CA LYS A 39 -13.45 9.69 -16.34
C LYS A 39 -13.36 10.84 -17.34
N LEU A 40 -13.19 10.55 -18.63
CA LEU A 40 -13.10 11.57 -19.68
C LEU A 40 -14.41 12.33 -19.87
N GLN A 41 -15.57 11.67 -19.81
CA GLN A 41 -16.89 12.30 -19.84
C GLN A 41 -17.03 13.32 -18.71
N ARG A 42 -16.75 12.90 -17.47
CA ARG A 42 -16.78 13.82 -16.31
C ARG A 42 -15.82 14.98 -16.49
N GLU A 43 -14.59 14.71 -16.90
CA GLU A 43 -13.62 15.78 -17.16
C GLU A 43 -14.10 16.74 -18.26
N TYR A 44 -14.74 16.21 -19.30
CA TYR A 44 -15.30 17.00 -20.39
C TYR A 44 -16.47 17.88 -19.93
N GLU A 45 -17.41 17.32 -19.17
CA GLU A 45 -18.51 18.05 -18.58
C GLU A 45 -18.03 19.10 -17.55
N CYS A 46 -16.92 18.83 -16.86
CA CYS A 46 -16.32 19.74 -15.87
C CYS A 46 -15.43 20.83 -16.47
N GLN A 47 -15.03 20.71 -17.74
CA GLN A 47 -14.09 21.63 -18.37
C GLN A 47 -14.79 22.37 -19.49
N GLU A 48 -14.89 23.69 -19.34
CA GLU A 48 -15.09 24.53 -20.50
C GLU A 48 -13.73 24.66 -21.22
N TYR A 49 -13.61 23.94 -22.33
CA TYR A 49 -12.41 23.99 -23.16
C TYR A 49 -12.44 25.26 -24.01
N ASP A 50 -11.43 26.09 -23.84
CA ASP A 50 -11.27 27.32 -24.61
C ASP A 50 -10.78 27.06 -26.06
N TYR A 51 -10.32 25.84 -26.37
CA TYR A 51 -9.75 25.47 -27.66
C TYR A 51 -10.49 24.29 -28.30
N PRO A 52 -11.08 24.46 -29.50
CA PRO A 52 -11.71 23.38 -30.25
C PRO A 52 -10.79 22.17 -30.45
N GLU A 53 -9.48 22.37 -30.56
CA GLU A 53 -8.50 21.31 -30.76
C GLU A 53 -8.38 20.38 -29.54
N GLU A 54 -8.52 20.91 -28.32
CA GLU A 54 -8.53 20.08 -27.10
C GLU A 54 -9.81 19.26 -27.03
N GLN A 55 -10.96 19.88 -27.31
CA GLN A 55 -12.26 19.20 -27.35
C GLN A 55 -12.26 18.07 -28.39
N ARG A 56 -11.75 18.34 -29.59
CA ARG A 56 -11.62 17.36 -30.67
C ARG A 56 -10.82 16.14 -30.24
N ARG A 57 -9.67 16.33 -29.57
CA ARG A 57 -8.86 15.23 -29.04
C ARG A 57 -9.59 14.40 -27.99
N TYR A 58 -10.40 15.04 -27.14
CA TYR A 58 -11.28 14.33 -26.21
C TYR A 58 -12.28 13.45 -26.95
N PHE A 59 -12.99 14.00 -27.93
CA PHE A 59 -13.94 13.24 -28.73
C PHE A 59 -13.27 12.09 -29.51
N ASN A 60 -12.12 12.31 -30.14
CA ASN A 60 -11.38 11.26 -30.85
C ASN A 60 -10.95 10.10 -29.93
N LEU A 61 -10.56 10.41 -28.69
CA LEU A 61 -10.26 9.38 -27.69
C LEU A 61 -11.52 8.66 -27.20
N MET A 62 -12.61 9.39 -26.96
CA MET A 62 -13.88 8.80 -26.55
C MET A 62 -14.48 7.90 -27.64
N THR A 63 -14.34 8.28 -28.91
CA THR A 63 -14.66 7.44 -30.07
C THR A 63 -13.93 6.10 -30.02
N TYR A 64 -12.62 6.10 -29.74
CA TYR A 64 -11.86 4.87 -29.56
C TYR A 64 -12.35 4.04 -28.36
N LEU A 65 -12.63 4.66 -27.22
CA LEU A 65 -13.08 3.93 -26.04
C LEU A 65 -14.46 3.30 -26.23
N HIS A 66 -15.41 4.02 -26.84
CA HIS A 66 -16.69 3.47 -27.23
C HIS A 66 -16.54 2.31 -28.22
N TYR A 67 -15.62 2.42 -29.18
CA TYR A 67 -15.28 1.32 -30.08
C TYR A 67 -14.78 0.07 -29.33
N VAL A 68 -13.84 0.22 -28.39
CA VAL A 68 -13.35 -0.90 -27.54
C VAL A 68 -14.51 -1.52 -26.73
N CYS A 69 -15.43 -0.68 -26.25
CA CYS A 69 -16.66 -1.11 -25.57
C CYS A 69 -17.73 -1.70 -26.51
N ARG A 70 -17.47 -1.84 -27.82
CA ARG A 70 -18.42 -2.32 -28.84
C ARG A 70 -19.69 -1.46 -28.99
N GLN A 71 -19.57 -0.17 -28.68
CA GLN A 71 -20.63 0.84 -28.75
C GLN A 71 -20.44 1.70 -30.01
N LEU A 72 -20.71 1.12 -31.20
CA LEU A 72 -20.41 1.77 -32.48
C LEU A 72 -21.25 3.04 -32.72
N LYS A 73 -22.51 3.07 -32.29
CA LYS A 73 -23.39 4.24 -32.45
C LYS A 73 -22.86 5.44 -31.66
N GLU A 74 -22.45 5.21 -30.43
CA GLU A 74 -21.85 6.21 -29.54
C GLU A 74 -20.49 6.65 -30.06
N ALA A 75 -19.66 5.72 -30.54
CA ALA A 75 -18.39 6.04 -31.19
C ALA A 75 -18.59 6.95 -32.42
N SER A 76 -19.59 6.63 -33.25
CA SER A 76 -19.99 7.43 -34.42
C SER A 76 -20.47 8.82 -34.03
N SER A 77 -21.28 8.92 -32.96
CA SER A 77 -21.74 10.20 -32.41
C SER A 77 -20.58 11.09 -31.95
N CYS A 78 -19.68 10.56 -31.11
CA CYS A 78 -18.49 11.30 -30.67
C CYS A 78 -17.61 11.73 -31.86
N ASN A 79 -17.45 10.87 -32.88
CA ASN A 79 -16.62 11.19 -34.03
C ASN A 79 -17.22 12.31 -34.89
N LYS A 80 -18.55 12.39 -34.99
CA LYS A 80 -19.25 13.50 -35.65
C LYS A 80 -19.02 14.82 -34.93
N GLU A 81 -19.02 14.83 -33.60
CA GLU A 81 -18.67 16.04 -32.84
C GLU A 81 -17.23 16.47 -33.09
N ALA A 82 -16.27 15.53 -33.15
CA ALA A 82 -14.88 15.85 -33.52
C ALA A 82 -14.77 16.46 -34.94
N LEU A 83 -15.49 15.91 -35.92
CA LEU A 83 -15.49 16.42 -37.31
C LEU A 83 -16.22 17.76 -37.47
N LYS A 84 -17.20 18.07 -36.61
CA LYS A 84 -17.81 19.42 -36.58
C LYS A 84 -16.80 20.49 -36.19
N MET A 85 -15.83 20.14 -35.33
CA MET A 85 -14.78 21.05 -34.87
C MET A 85 -13.68 21.23 -35.92
N ASP A 86 -13.24 20.15 -36.57
CA ASP A 86 -12.33 20.21 -37.72
C ASP A 86 -12.69 19.12 -38.76
N PRO A 87 -13.36 19.50 -39.86
CA PRO A 87 -13.71 18.58 -40.96
C PRO A 87 -12.51 18.01 -41.73
N GLU A 88 -11.31 18.52 -41.49
CA GLU A 88 -10.03 18.08 -42.07
C GLU A 88 -9.15 17.33 -41.06
N CYS A 89 -9.69 16.97 -39.89
CA CYS A 89 -8.94 16.17 -38.93
C CYS A 89 -8.72 14.75 -39.48
N ILE A 90 -7.46 14.43 -39.80
CA ILE A 90 -7.07 13.12 -40.35
C ILE A 90 -7.51 11.98 -39.43
N VAL A 91 -7.32 12.11 -38.11
CA VAL A 91 -7.69 11.06 -37.14
C VAL A 91 -9.20 10.83 -37.13
N SER A 92 -10.02 11.89 -37.13
CA SER A 92 -11.48 11.76 -37.13
C SER A 92 -12.02 11.21 -38.46
N LEU A 93 -11.40 11.58 -39.58
CA LEU A 93 -11.74 11.01 -40.89
C LEU A 93 -11.38 9.51 -40.95
N ALA A 94 -10.19 9.13 -40.47
CA ALA A 94 -9.79 7.73 -40.41
C ALA A 94 -10.71 6.91 -39.48
N ASN A 95 -11.05 7.45 -38.31
CA ASN A 95 -12.03 6.83 -37.40
C ASN A 95 -13.41 6.69 -38.06
N GLN A 96 -13.86 7.69 -38.83
CA GLN A 96 -15.13 7.62 -39.56
C GLN A 96 -15.12 6.46 -40.56
N ALA A 97 -14.05 6.34 -41.34
CA ALA A 97 -13.89 5.26 -42.31
C ALA A 97 -13.87 3.88 -41.62
N TRP A 98 -13.17 3.74 -40.49
CA TRP A 98 -13.18 2.53 -39.66
C TRP A 98 -14.56 2.19 -39.12
N ILE A 99 -15.30 3.15 -38.59
CA ILE A 99 -16.66 2.93 -38.08
C ILE A 99 -17.59 2.51 -39.22
N SER A 100 -17.57 3.21 -40.35
CA SER A 100 -18.36 2.84 -41.53
C SER A 100 -18.04 1.42 -42.03
N TYR A 101 -16.75 1.04 -42.04
CA TYR A 101 -16.30 -0.30 -42.37
C TYR A 101 -16.90 -1.36 -41.43
N LEU A 102 -16.95 -1.07 -40.13
CA LEU A 102 -17.47 -2.00 -39.12
C LEU A 102 -18.99 -2.07 -39.09
N GLU A 103 -19.68 -0.98 -39.41
CA GLU A 103 -21.15 -0.91 -39.41
C GLU A 103 -21.78 -1.55 -40.66
N ARG A 104 -21.06 -1.61 -41.79
CA ARG A 104 -21.67 -1.95 -43.08
C ARG A 104 -20.98 -3.12 -43.79
N SER A 105 -21.76 -4.17 -44.08
CA SER A 105 -21.30 -5.38 -44.77
C SER A 105 -21.53 -5.37 -46.30
N ARG A 106 -21.75 -4.20 -46.93
CA ARG A 106 -22.17 -4.11 -48.35
C ARG A 106 -21.17 -3.34 -49.22
N TYR A 107 -21.18 -3.66 -50.52
CA TYR A 107 -20.26 -3.15 -51.54
C TYR A 107 -20.46 -1.65 -51.88
N GLU A 108 -21.70 -1.16 -51.80
CA GLU A 108 -22.06 0.24 -52.10
C GLU A 108 -21.39 1.23 -51.12
N ASP A 109 -21.07 0.75 -49.91
CA ASP A 109 -20.41 1.53 -48.86
C ASP A 109 -18.89 1.66 -49.04
N CYS A 110 -18.29 0.83 -49.90
CA CYS A 110 -16.86 0.85 -50.18
C CYS A 110 -16.43 2.15 -50.86
N GLN A 111 -17.31 2.76 -51.69
CA GLN A 111 -17.02 4.03 -52.36
C GLN A 111 -16.99 5.21 -51.38
N GLU A 112 -17.90 5.23 -50.39
CA GLU A 112 -17.92 6.25 -49.34
C GLU A 112 -16.65 6.14 -48.47
N ILE A 113 -16.31 4.93 -48.04
CA ILE A 113 -15.09 4.64 -47.27
C ILE A 113 -13.83 5.04 -48.06
N GLU A 114 -13.75 4.67 -49.34
CA GLU A 114 -12.64 5.04 -50.22
C GLU A 114 -12.52 6.56 -50.37
N THR A 115 -13.63 7.27 -50.50
CA THR A 115 -13.65 8.74 -50.60
C THR A 115 -13.07 9.37 -49.33
N ILE A 116 -13.46 8.87 -48.15
CA ILE A 116 -12.94 9.35 -46.86
C ILE A 116 -11.44 9.04 -46.73
N ILE A 117 -11.01 7.82 -47.04
CA ILE A 117 -9.60 7.40 -47.02
C ILE A 117 -8.77 8.26 -47.97
N SER A 118 -9.26 8.51 -49.18
CA SER A 118 -8.59 9.34 -50.18
C SER A 118 -8.43 10.78 -49.68
N LYS A 119 -9.48 11.35 -49.09
CA LYS A 119 -9.40 12.67 -48.45
C LYS A 119 -8.35 12.70 -47.33
N ALA A 120 -8.37 11.72 -46.43
CA ALA A 120 -7.41 11.64 -45.33
C ALA A 120 -5.97 11.42 -45.83
N SER A 121 -5.79 10.65 -46.90
CA SER A 121 -4.48 10.41 -47.53
C SER A 121 -3.92 11.68 -48.17
N ILE A 122 -4.75 12.43 -48.90
CA ILE A 122 -4.37 13.73 -49.47
C ILE A 122 -3.99 14.71 -48.37
N LEU A 123 -4.78 14.79 -47.30
CA LEU A 123 -4.46 15.63 -46.14
C LEU A 123 -3.17 15.17 -45.44
N SER A 124 -2.86 13.88 -45.44
CA SER A 124 -1.61 13.35 -44.87
C SER A 124 -0.37 13.76 -45.66
N LEU A 125 -0.52 14.15 -46.94
CA LEU A 125 0.57 14.78 -47.70
C LEU A 125 0.88 16.20 -47.19
N ASN A 126 -0.10 16.87 -46.56
CA ASN A 126 0.16 18.09 -45.82
C ASN A 126 0.87 17.76 -44.51
N ARG A 127 2.17 18.07 -44.47
CA ARG A 127 3.04 17.80 -43.34
C ARG A 127 2.49 18.31 -42.00
N ILE A 128 1.90 19.51 -41.96
CA ILE A 128 1.40 20.10 -40.72
C ILE A 128 0.24 19.27 -40.17
N LYS A 129 -0.75 18.96 -41.02
CA LYS A 129 -1.89 18.12 -40.65
C LYS A 129 -1.47 16.71 -40.22
N HIS A 130 -0.48 16.14 -40.89
CA HIS A 130 0.08 14.84 -40.51
C HIS A 130 0.78 14.86 -39.14
N ILE A 131 1.56 15.90 -38.84
CA ILE A 131 2.17 16.11 -37.51
C ILE A 131 1.09 16.26 -36.44
N GLU A 132 0.05 17.06 -36.70
CA GLU A 132 -1.09 17.22 -35.79
C GLU A 132 -1.75 15.86 -35.50
N ALA A 133 -2.01 15.07 -36.53
CA ALA A 133 -2.63 13.76 -36.39
C ALA A 133 -1.80 12.82 -35.49
N ARG A 134 -0.48 12.78 -35.67
CA ARG A 134 0.43 12.02 -34.80
C ARG A 134 0.46 12.55 -33.37
N ALA A 135 0.38 13.86 -33.19
CA ALA A 135 0.32 14.46 -31.87
C ALA A 135 -0.99 14.12 -31.12
N GLU A 136 -2.10 13.91 -31.83
CA GLU A 136 -3.32 13.38 -31.22
C GLU A 136 -3.19 11.92 -30.78
N ILE A 137 -2.46 11.11 -31.55
CA ILE A 137 -2.11 9.73 -31.14
C ILE A 137 -1.23 9.77 -29.88
N ALA A 138 -0.23 10.65 -29.84
CA ALA A 138 0.62 10.86 -28.65
C ALA A 138 -0.22 11.26 -27.43
N TYR A 139 -1.14 12.20 -27.60
CA TYR A 139 -2.08 12.62 -26.57
C TYR A 139 -2.91 11.43 -26.08
N SER A 140 -3.45 10.61 -26.98
CA SER A 140 -4.25 9.44 -26.64
C SER A 140 -3.47 8.45 -25.77
N TYR A 141 -2.25 8.07 -26.14
CA TYR A 141 -1.38 7.23 -25.31
C TYR A 141 -1.13 7.85 -23.92
N ALA A 142 -0.90 9.17 -23.85
CA ALA A 142 -0.68 9.86 -22.59
C ALA A 142 -1.90 9.78 -21.63
N ARG A 143 -3.12 9.63 -22.16
CA ARG A 143 -4.36 9.52 -21.37
C ARG A 143 -4.58 8.12 -20.77
N PHE A 144 -3.97 7.07 -21.32
CA PHE A 144 -4.02 5.72 -20.76
C PHE A 144 -3.12 5.52 -19.51
N GLY A 145 -2.40 6.58 -19.11
CA GLY A 145 -1.64 6.61 -17.87
C GLY A 145 -0.22 6.05 -18.00
N ILE A 146 0.39 5.80 -16.85
CA ILE A 146 1.84 5.52 -16.75
C ILE A 146 2.31 4.31 -17.54
N LYS A 147 1.47 3.28 -17.68
CA LYS A 147 1.80 2.05 -18.40
C LYS A 147 2.21 2.32 -19.86
N TYR A 148 1.65 3.37 -20.47
CA TYR A 148 1.88 3.74 -21.88
C TYR A 148 2.73 5.01 -22.04
N TYR A 149 3.44 5.39 -20.98
CA TYR A 149 4.32 6.56 -20.99
C TYR A 149 5.36 6.49 -22.12
N LYS A 150 6.01 5.33 -22.28
CA LYS A 150 7.11 5.19 -23.25
C LYS A 150 6.61 5.33 -24.68
N GLU A 151 5.43 4.79 -24.98
CA GLU A 151 4.76 4.92 -26.27
C GLU A 151 4.36 6.38 -26.52
N ALA A 152 3.72 7.04 -25.55
CA ALA A 152 3.38 8.46 -25.66
C ALA A 152 4.62 9.34 -25.89
N ALA A 153 5.70 9.09 -25.14
CA ALA A 153 6.96 9.81 -25.25
C ALA A 153 7.61 9.63 -26.63
N LYS A 154 7.61 8.40 -27.18
CA LYS A 154 8.09 8.13 -28.54
C LYS A 154 7.31 8.93 -29.58
N TRP A 155 5.98 8.93 -29.50
CA TRP A 155 5.14 9.69 -30.44
C TRP A 155 5.37 11.19 -30.34
N TYR A 156 5.47 11.74 -29.12
CA TYR A 156 5.82 13.16 -28.95
C TYR A 156 7.21 13.49 -29.49
N GLN A 157 8.20 12.63 -29.29
CA GLN A 157 9.54 12.83 -29.84
C GLN A 157 9.51 12.86 -31.37
N HIS A 158 8.82 11.90 -32.02
CA HIS A 158 8.66 11.89 -33.47
C HIS A 158 7.99 13.17 -34.00
N VAL A 159 6.95 13.64 -33.31
CA VAL A 159 6.27 14.91 -33.64
C VAL A 159 7.27 16.06 -33.57
N LEU A 160 8.09 16.15 -32.52
CA LEU A 160 9.07 17.23 -32.37
C LEU A 160 10.22 17.16 -33.38
N ASP A 161 10.70 15.96 -33.71
CA ASP A 161 11.76 15.76 -34.71
C ASP A 161 11.29 16.19 -36.11
N GLU A 162 9.99 16.07 -36.39
CA GLU A 162 9.38 16.47 -37.66
C GLU A 162 8.98 17.94 -37.73
N VAL A 163 8.98 18.69 -36.62
CA VAL A 163 8.68 20.13 -36.66
C VAL A 163 9.95 20.90 -37.04
N LYS A 164 9.98 21.54 -38.22
CA LYS A 164 11.08 22.45 -38.59
C LYS A 164 11.01 23.74 -37.74
N GLU A 165 12.15 24.38 -37.51
CA GLU A 165 12.31 25.61 -36.71
C GLU A 165 11.37 26.78 -37.09
N ASN A 166 10.80 26.77 -38.30
CA ASN A 166 9.91 27.83 -38.80
C ASN A 166 8.43 27.66 -38.42
N ASP A 167 7.99 26.48 -37.95
CA ASP A 167 6.60 26.24 -37.51
C ASP A 167 6.47 26.40 -35.98
N LYS A 168 6.80 27.62 -35.52
CA LYS A 168 7.02 27.92 -34.09
C LYS A 168 5.77 27.80 -33.24
N VAL A 169 4.58 28.02 -33.81
CA VAL A 169 3.31 28.08 -33.08
C VAL A 169 2.83 26.68 -32.70
N SER A 170 2.89 25.71 -33.60
CA SER A 170 2.49 24.33 -33.27
C SER A 170 3.53 23.61 -32.42
N SER A 171 4.82 23.94 -32.59
CA SER A 171 5.93 23.32 -31.86
C SER A 171 5.79 23.42 -30.34
N PHE A 172 5.43 24.60 -29.80
CA PHE A 172 5.40 24.80 -28.35
C PHE A 172 4.29 24.00 -27.65
N LEU A 173 3.15 23.76 -28.32
CA LEU A 173 2.06 22.94 -27.77
C LEU A 173 2.52 21.50 -27.54
N TRP A 174 3.26 20.95 -28.49
CA TRP A 174 3.81 19.61 -28.42
C TRP A 174 4.94 19.51 -27.40
N GLN A 175 5.80 20.52 -27.33
CA GLN A 175 6.83 20.61 -26.28
C GLN A 175 6.18 20.67 -24.89
N TYR A 176 5.12 21.46 -24.71
CA TYR A 176 4.38 21.54 -23.46
C TYR A 176 3.74 20.20 -23.10
N GLY A 177 3.04 19.56 -24.05
CA GLY A 177 2.42 18.25 -23.85
C GLY A 177 3.43 17.17 -23.46
N TYR A 178 4.59 17.14 -24.14
CA TYR A 178 5.65 16.18 -23.83
C TYR A 178 6.32 16.46 -22.48
N GLY A 179 6.67 17.72 -22.20
CA GLY A 179 7.23 18.11 -20.90
C GLY A 179 6.29 17.77 -19.74
N LEU A 180 4.99 17.99 -19.93
CA LEU A 180 3.95 17.63 -18.96
C LEU A 180 3.84 16.11 -18.74
N LEU A 181 3.91 15.33 -19.82
CA LEU A 181 3.92 13.86 -19.76
C LEU A 181 5.11 13.36 -18.93
N ILE A 182 6.32 13.82 -19.23
CA ILE A 182 7.54 13.45 -18.51
C ILE A 182 7.40 13.84 -17.02
N ARG A 183 7.03 15.09 -16.72
CA ARG A 183 6.86 15.56 -15.33
C ARG A 183 5.86 14.73 -14.53
N ARG A 184 4.74 14.32 -15.14
CA ARG A 184 3.74 13.46 -14.48
C ARG A 184 4.32 12.09 -14.18
N ASN A 185 5.13 11.56 -15.09
CA ASN A 185 5.76 10.24 -14.95
C ASN A 185 6.88 10.20 -13.90
N LEU A 186 7.63 11.30 -13.75
CA LEU A 186 8.71 11.43 -12.75
C LEU A 186 8.25 11.26 -11.29
N ARG A 187 6.94 11.30 -11.00
CA ARG A 187 6.41 11.01 -9.67
C ARG A 187 6.47 9.53 -9.31
N PHE A 188 6.57 8.66 -10.31
CA PHE A 188 6.44 7.21 -10.16
C PHE A 188 7.76 6.47 -10.46
N HIS A 189 8.63 7.05 -11.28
CA HIS A 189 9.94 6.47 -11.56
C HIS A 189 11.00 7.04 -10.62
N GLY A 190 11.70 6.13 -9.94
CA GLY A 190 12.69 6.42 -8.91
C GLY A 190 14.04 6.90 -9.44
N LYS A 191 14.94 7.13 -8.47
CA LYS A 191 16.30 7.69 -8.61
C LYS A 191 17.14 6.96 -9.68
N GLY A 192 18.05 7.67 -10.33
CA GLY A 192 19.01 7.06 -11.27
C GLY A 192 19.43 8.03 -12.38
N LYS A 193 20.28 7.57 -13.31
CA LYS A 193 20.71 8.38 -14.46
C LYS A 193 19.57 8.64 -15.44
N GLU A 194 18.72 7.64 -15.71
CA GLU A 194 17.55 7.79 -16.59
C GLU A 194 16.57 8.85 -16.05
N TYR A 195 16.32 8.85 -14.74
CA TYR A 195 15.54 9.89 -14.06
C TYR A 195 16.14 11.28 -14.29
N GLU A 196 17.46 11.44 -14.16
CA GLU A 196 18.15 12.72 -14.36
C GLU A 196 18.02 13.23 -15.80
N ILE A 197 18.12 12.34 -16.79
CA ILE A 197 17.94 12.66 -18.22
C ILE A 197 16.50 13.13 -18.48
N GLU A 198 15.51 12.43 -17.92
CA GLU A 198 14.10 12.78 -18.09
C GLU A 198 13.74 14.09 -17.37
N VAL A 199 14.31 14.37 -16.18
CA VAL A 199 14.17 15.68 -15.52
C VAL A 199 14.72 16.80 -16.42
N GLN A 200 15.95 16.64 -16.93
CA GLN A 200 16.56 17.64 -17.81
C GLN A 200 15.71 17.86 -19.05
N ARG A 201 15.26 16.78 -19.71
CA ARG A 201 14.41 16.86 -20.89
C ARG A 201 13.09 17.59 -20.58
N ALA A 202 12.43 17.28 -19.47
CA ALA A 202 11.21 17.97 -19.07
C ALA A 202 11.46 19.47 -18.82
N ALA A 203 12.55 19.82 -18.14
CA ALA A 203 12.92 21.20 -17.87
C ALA A 203 13.21 21.97 -19.17
N ASP A 204 13.97 21.39 -20.09
CA ASP A 204 14.30 22.00 -21.39
C ASP A 204 13.05 22.24 -22.23
N LEU A 205 12.17 21.24 -22.33
CA LEU A 205 10.91 21.34 -23.08
C LEU A 205 10.00 22.43 -22.50
N LEU A 206 9.77 22.42 -21.18
CA LEU A 206 8.92 23.41 -20.53
C LEU A 206 9.52 24.82 -20.60
N TYR A 207 10.84 24.96 -20.43
CA TYR A 207 11.50 26.25 -20.55
C TYR A 207 11.45 26.81 -21.98
N ASN A 208 11.58 25.96 -22.99
CA ASN A 208 11.43 26.35 -24.39
C ASN A 208 10.04 26.89 -24.71
N VAL A 209 9.00 26.42 -24.02
CA VAL A 209 7.64 26.98 -24.09
C VAL A 209 7.56 28.30 -23.30
N ALA A 210 8.12 28.32 -22.10
CA ALA A 210 8.09 29.46 -21.18
C ALA A 210 8.79 30.73 -21.73
N LYS A 211 9.76 30.57 -22.64
CA LYS A 211 10.46 31.68 -23.29
C LYS A 211 9.76 32.23 -24.54
N GLN A 212 8.73 31.57 -25.07
CA GLN A 212 8.02 32.06 -26.25
C GLN A 212 7.15 33.28 -25.90
N ASP A 213 7.04 34.22 -26.84
CA ASP A 213 6.30 35.48 -26.61
C ASP A 213 4.84 35.44 -27.09
N TYR A 214 4.44 34.40 -27.82
CA TYR A 214 3.17 34.40 -28.55
C TYR A 214 1.96 34.02 -27.69
N THR A 215 2.13 33.30 -26.57
CA THR A 215 1.00 32.85 -25.73
C THR A 215 1.29 32.95 -24.23
N PHE A 216 0.92 34.09 -23.62
CA PHE A 216 1.02 34.31 -22.17
C PHE A 216 0.38 33.19 -21.33
N ARG A 217 -0.65 32.51 -21.86
CA ARG A 217 -1.30 31.35 -21.24
C ARG A 217 -0.37 30.14 -21.11
N PHE A 218 0.20 29.66 -22.21
CA PHE A 218 1.12 28.51 -22.14
C PHE A 218 2.43 28.89 -21.45
N LYS A 219 2.85 30.14 -21.54
CA LYS A 219 3.96 30.68 -20.74
C LYS A 219 3.69 30.56 -19.24
N ALA A 220 2.53 31.01 -18.77
CA ALA A 220 2.11 30.86 -17.37
C ALA A 220 2.07 29.38 -16.94
N ARG A 221 1.43 28.52 -17.73
CA ARG A 221 1.33 27.08 -17.44
C ARG A 221 2.70 26.39 -17.42
N ALA A 222 3.58 26.72 -18.36
CA ALA A 222 4.93 26.15 -18.43
C ALA A 222 5.79 26.57 -17.23
N TRP A 223 5.73 27.83 -16.82
CA TRP A 223 6.40 28.30 -15.59
C TRP A 223 5.86 27.61 -14.33
N ALA A 224 4.55 27.44 -14.23
CA ALA A 224 3.94 26.71 -13.12
C ALA A 224 4.40 25.23 -13.09
N GLU A 225 4.54 24.60 -14.26
CA GLU A 225 5.01 23.21 -14.34
C GLU A 225 6.52 23.07 -14.11
N LEU A 226 7.33 24.06 -14.47
CA LEU A 226 8.74 24.16 -14.06
C LEU A 226 8.87 24.27 -12.54
N GLY A 227 8.05 25.11 -11.89
CA GLY A 227 8.01 25.22 -10.43
C GLY A 227 7.61 23.89 -9.76
N ASN A 228 6.63 23.18 -10.32
CA ASN A 228 6.26 21.83 -9.86
C ASN A 228 7.39 20.81 -10.03
N LEU A 229 8.11 20.87 -11.15
CA LEU A 229 9.25 20.00 -11.43
C LEU A 229 10.40 20.29 -10.46
N SER A 230 10.75 21.56 -10.24
CA SER A 230 11.76 21.99 -9.26
C SER A 230 11.44 21.47 -7.87
N TYR A 231 10.22 21.69 -7.39
CA TYR A 231 9.75 21.18 -6.09
C TYR A 231 9.88 19.65 -5.98
N LEU A 232 9.50 18.92 -7.04
CA LEU A 232 9.59 17.47 -7.08
C LEU A 232 11.05 17.01 -6.94
N VAL A 233 11.96 17.57 -7.74
CA VAL A 233 13.36 17.12 -7.80
C VAL A 233 14.13 17.53 -6.55
N LYS A 234 13.88 18.74 -6.01
CA LYS A 234 14.49 19.25 -4.77
C LYS A 234 14.25 18.32 -3.58
N ARG A 235 13.09 17.65 -3.51
CA ARG A 235 12.78 16.67 -2.46
C ARG A 235 13.71 15.45 -2.49
N TYR A 236 14.26 15.10 -3.65
CA TYR A 236 15.05 13.88 -3.84
C TYR A 236 16.54 14.14 -4.11
N ARG A 237 16.96 15.35 -4.49
CA ARG A 237 18.33 15.69 -4.88
C ARG A 237 18.78 17.04 -4.30
N LYS A 238 19.97 17.07 -3.68
CA LYS A 238 20.57 18.31 -3.14
C LYS A 238 20.95 19.32 -4.22
N ASN A 239 21.54 18.86 -5.33
CA ASN A 239 21.99 19.71 -6.45
C ASN A 239 20.97 19.68 -7.60
N TRP A 240 19.70 19.93 -7.30
CA TRP A 240 18.61 19.79 -8.27
C TRP A 240 18.67 20.83 -9.39
N GLN A 241 19.27 22.00 -9.14
CA GLN A 241 19.36 23.10 -10.11
C GLN A 241 20.15 22.72 -11.36
N LYS A 242 21.12 21.79 -11.25
CA LYS A 242 21.96 21.36 -12.39
C LYS A 242 21.15 20.72 -13.53
N PHE A 243 19.92 20.28 -13.25
CA PHE A 243 19.02 19.63 -14.21
C PHE A 243 18.15 20.64 -14.99
N PHE A 244 18.34 21.94 -14.77
CA PHE A 244 17.58 22.98 -15.43
C PHE A 244 18.48 23.72 -16.42
N PRO A 245 17.93 24.32 -17.49
CA PRO A 245 18.66 25.22 -18.38
C PRO A 245 19.44 26.28 -17.59
N LYS A 246 20.67 26.59 -18.02
CA LYS A 246 21.62 27.49 -17.33
C LYS A 246 20.97 28.83 -16.96
N GLU A 247 20.11 29.32 -17.84
CA GLU A 247 19.36 30.56 -17.75
C GLU A 247 18.42 30.60 -16.55
N ILE A 248 17.97 29.46 -16.02
CA ILE A 248 17.01 29.38 -14.91
C ILE A 248 17.53 28.60 -13.71
N GLN A 249 18.79 28.15 -13.71
CA GLN A 249 19.38 27.42 -12.56
C GLN A 249 19.45 28.27 -11.28
N HIS A 250 19.45 29.59 -11.42
CA HIS A 250 19.47 30.52 -10.30
C HIS A 250 18.08 30.74 -9.67
N LEU A 251 17.01 30.33 -10.34
CA LEU A 251 15.64 30.48 -9.87
C LEU A 251 15.28 29.35 -8.91
N CYS A 252 14.65 29.69 -7.78
CA CYS A 252 14.01 28.70 -6.92
C CYS A 252 12.58 28.39 -7.38
N GLU A 253 11.93 27.42 -6.73
CA GLU A 253 10.54 27.09 -7.02
C GLU A 253 9.61 28.31 -6.85
N ASP A 254 9.87 29.15 -5.84
CA ASP A 254 9.06 30.34 -5.54
C ASP A 254 9.16 31.36 -6.70
N ASP A 255 10.36 31.60 -7.23
CA ASP A 255 10.58 32.52 -8.36
C ASP A 255 9.82 32.06 -9.62
N MET A 256 9.86 30.75 -9.93
CA MET A 256 9.16 30.19 -11.08
C MET A 256 7.63 30.36 -10.96
N PHE A 257 7.07 30.16 -9.77
CA PHE A 257 5.64 30.39 -9.54
C PHE A 257 5.26 31.87 -9.52
N LEU A 258 6.15 32.77 -9.07
CA LEU A 258 5.94 34.21 -9.16
C LEU A 258 5.91 34.68 -10.63
N ILE A 259 6.86 34.21 -11.45
CA ILE A 259 6.85 34.48 -12.90
C ILE A 259 5.58 33.91 -13.53
N ALA A 260 5.15 32.70 -13.14
CA ALA A 260 3.87 32.16 -13.58
C ALA A 260 2.72 33.10 -13.19
N ALA A 261 2.64 33.54 -11.94
CA ALA A 261 1.61 34.44 -11.41
C ALA A 261 1.54 35.79 -12.15
N GLU A 262 2.67 36.38 -12.50
CA GLU A 262 2.71 37.60 -13.32
C GLU A 262 2.11 37.40 -14.71
N ASN A 263 2.38 36.26 -15.35
CA ASN A 263 1.78 35.91 -16.63
C ASN A 263 0.29 35.60 -16.46
N ILE A 264 -0.10 34.91 -15.39
CA ILE A 264 -1.50 34.60 -15.06
C ILE A 264 -2.33 35.88 -14.94
N LYS A 265 -1.84 36.91 -14.25
CA LYS A 265 -2.54 38.21 -14.12
C LYS A 265 -2.86 38.86 -15.47
N LYS A 266 -2.12 38.53 -16.53
CA LYS A 266 -2.34 39.06 -17.89
C LYS A 266 -3.40 38.30 -18.67
N VAL A 267 -3.58 37.00 -18.41
CA VAL A 267 -4.45 36.12 -19.22
C VAL A 267 -5.63 35.53 -18.47
N ASN A 268 -5.67 35.67 -17.14
CA ASN A 268 -6.70 35.08 -16.29
C ASN A 268 -6.91 33.58 -16.61
N ASP A 269 -5.82 32.80 -16.71
CA ASP A 269 -5.90 31.37 -17.01
C ASP A 269 -6.26 30.57 -15.75
N ILE A 270 -7.48 30.01 -15.73
CA ILE A 270 -8.03 29.26 -14.58
C ILE A 270 -7.12 28.10 -14.15
N PRO A 271 -6.67 27.20 -15.05
CA PRO A 271 -5.79 26.10 -14.63
C PRO A 271 -4.47 26.59 -14.03
N ALA A 272 -3.91 27.68 -14.55
CA ALA A 272 -2.69 28.26 -14.00
C ALA A 272 -2.94 28.92 -12.62
N LEU A 273 -4.06 29.63 -12.41
CA LEU A 273 -4.48 30.15 -11.09
C LEU A 273 -4.61 29.01 -10.07
N GLU A 274 -5.28 27.94 -10.48
CA GLU A 274 -5.44 26.70 -9.74
C GLU A 274 -4.08 26.07 -9.34
N HIS A 275 -3.15 25.93 -10.28
CA HIS A 275 -1.80 25.42 -10.00
C HIS A 275 -1.04 26.32 -9.01
N TYR A 276 -1.18 27.64 -9.15
CA TYR A 276 -0.56 28.60 -8.25
C TYR A 276 -1.15 28.53 -6.84
N ALA A 277 -2.47 28.44 -6.69
CA ALA A 277 -3.12 28.21 -5.41
C ALA A 277 -2.62 26.93 -4.72
N ASN A 278 -2.51 25.83 -5.46
CA ASN A 278 -1.96 24.58 -4.92
C ASN A 278 -0.50 24.68 -4.48
N PHE A 279 0.29 25.55 -5.11
CA PHE A 279 1.63 25.87 -4.66
C PHE A 279 1.62 26.68 -3.34
N LEU A 280 0.83 27.75 -3.28
CA LEU A 280 0.67 28.58 -2.06
C LEU A 280 0.17 27.74 -0.87
N LYS A 281 -0.78 26.83 -1.11
CA LYS A 281 -1.27 25.86 -0.12
C LYS A 281 -0.15 25.00 0.46
N ARG A 282 0.76 24.49 -0.39
CA ARG A 282 1.92 23.69 0.06
C ARG A 282 2.91 24.51 0.90
N ARG A 283 2.99 25.81 0.67
CA ARG A 283 3.80 26.76 1.46
C ARG A 283 3.09 27.27 2.72
N LEU A 284 1.87 26.80 2.99
CA LEU A 284 1.01 27.27 4.09
C LEU A 284 0.69 28.77 4.00
N GLN A 285 0.77 29.37 2.81
CA GLN A 285 0.39 30.75 2.51
C GLN A 285 -1.12 30.81 2.25
N ASN A 286 -1.88 30.57 3.30
CA ASN A 286 -3.30 30.26 3.19
C ASN A 286 -4.16 31.46 2.76
N LYS A 287 -3.75 32.69 3.11
CA LYS A 287 -4.47 33.91 2.74
C LYS A 287 -4.33 34.18 1.25
N GLU A 288 -3.11 34.12 0.73
CA GLU A 288 -2.79 34.27 -0.69
C GLU A 288 -3.45 33.15 -1.50
N CYS A 289 -3.40 31.91 -1.00
CA CYS A 289 -4.09 30.79 -1.64
C CYS A 289 -5.60 31.04 -1.78
N ALA A 290 -6.26 31.53 -0.73
CA ALA A 290 -7.68 31.85 -0.78
C ALA A 290 -7.97 32.98 -1.79
N GLN A 291 -7.14 34.03 -1.83
CA GLN A 291 -7.28 35.12 -2.78
C GLN A 291 -7.15 34.65 -4.23
N ILE A 292 -6.17 33.78 -4.53
CA ILE A 292 -5.99 33.24 -5.88
C ILE A 292 -7.14 32.31 -6.28
N LEU A 293 -7.66 31.48 -5.37
CA LEU A 293 -8.83 30.66 -5.65
C LEU A 293 -10.10 31.50 -5.85
N GLN A 294 -10.27 32.58 -5.08
CA GLN A 294 -11.36 33.53 -5.28
C GLN A 294 -11.23 34.28 -6.61
N GLN A 295 -10.01 34.69 -6.99
CA GLN A 295 -9.75 35.23 -8.32
C GLN A 295 -10.11 34.23 -9.41
N SER A 296 -9.80 32.94 -9.23
CA SER A 296 -10.18 31.89 -10.17
C SER A 296 -11.70 31.81 -10.36
N VAL A 297 -12.49 31.95 -9.29
CA VAL A 297 -13.96 32.00 -9.37
C VAL A 297 -14.43 33.28 -10.07
N LEU A 298 -13.84 34.44 -9.76
CA LEU A 298 -14.20 35.72 -10.37
C LEU A 298 -13.89 35.79 -11.87
N VAL A 299 -12.83 35.11 -12.31
CA VAL A 299 -12.50 34.99 -13.73
C VAL A 299 -13.57 34.19 -14.45
N LYS A 300 -13.98 33.06 -13.86
CA LYS A 300 -15.04 32.22 -14.38
C LYS A 300 -15.57 31.29 -13.29
N GLU A 301 -16.86 31.34 -13.09
CA GLU A 301 -17.56 30.44 -12.18
C GLU A 301 -17.56 29.02 -12.76
N THR A 302 -16.69 28.16 -12.23
CA THR A 302 -16.66 26.74 -12.57
C THR A 302 -16.88 25.89 -11.32
N SER A 303 -17.52 24.73 -11.49
CA SER A 303 -17.74 23.80 -10.38
C SER A 303 -16.44 23.47 -9.65
N ARG A 304 -15.35 23.31 -10.40
CA ARG A 304 -14.02 23.00 -9.88
C ARG A 304 -13.39 24.16 -9.09
N ALA A 305 -13.50 25.40 -9.57
CA ALA A 305 -12.96 26.56 -8.86
C ALA A 305 -13.63 26.73 -7.48
N TYR A 306 -14.97 26.63 -7.43
CA TYR A 306 -15.72 26.65 -6.17
C TYR A 306 -15.35 25.47 -5.26
N GLN A 307 -15.25 24.26 -5.81
CA GLN A 307 -14.84 23.09 -5.04
C GLN A 307 -13.48 23.31 -4.37
N TRP A 308 -12.50 23.85 -5.10
CA TRP A 308 -11.16 24.08 -4.55
C TRP A 308 -11.13 25.19 -3.50
N LEU A 309 -11.88 26.27 -3.72
CA LEU A 309 -12.06 27.34 -2.75
C LEU A 309 -12.69 26.80 -1.45
N ALA A 310 -13.78 26.04 -1.57
CA ALA A 310 -14.47 25.41 -0.44
C ALA A 310 -13.55 24.44 0.33
N GLN A 311 -12.83 23.57 -0.37
CA GLN A 311 -11.89 22.63 0.23
C GLN A 311 -10.75 23.34 0.98
N HIS A 312 -10.26 24.46 0.44
CA HIS A 312 -9.23 25.26 1.10
C HIS A 312 -9.76 25.92 2.38
N LYS A 313 -10.91 26.61 2.30
CA LYS A 313 -11.58 27.21 3.46
C LYS A 313 -11.90 26.16 4.54
N MET A 314 -12.42 24.99 4.14
CA MET A 314 -12.64 23.83 5.01
C MET A 314 -11.36 23.40 5.72
N THR A 315 -10.24 23.23 4.99
CA THR A 315 -8.97 22.80 5.58
C THR A 315 -8.49 23.78 6.64
N MET A 316 -8.61 25.08 6.35
CA MET A 316 -8.24 26.15 7.28
C MET A 316 -9.11 26.17 8.52
N PHE A 317 -10.42 26.02 8.34
CA PHE A 317 -11.39 25.96 9.40
C PHE A 317 -11.14 24.78 10.35
N LEU A 318 -10.94 23.56 9.81
CA LEU A 318 -10.65 22.38 10.62
C LEU A 318 -9.31 22.51 11.39
N HIS A 319 -8.31 23.16 10.80
CA HIS A 319 -7.05 23.44 11.49
C HIS A 319 -7.22 24.46 12.61
N LYS A 320 -8.06 25.49 12.41
CA LYS A 320 -8.47 26.46 13.44
C LYS A 320 -9.13 25.73 14.62
N ILE A 321 -10.12 24.87 14.36
CA ILE A 321 -10.76 24.02 15.39
C ILE A 321 -9.74 23.17 16.14
N LYS A 322 -8.84 22.49 15.42
CA LYS A 322 -7.83 21.64 16.05
C LYS A 322 -6.88 22.42 16.97
N ARG A 323 -6.53 23.66 16.62
CA ARG A 323 -5.74 24.55 17.47
C ARG A 323 -6.52 24.99 18.70
N MET A 324 -7.79 25.35 18.54
CA MET A 324 -8.66 25.72 19.67
C MET A 324 -8.83 24.57 20.66
N ASN A 325 -8.97 23.33 20.19
CA ASN A 325 -9.09 22.17 21.06
C ASN A 325 -7.77 21.79 21.78
N LYS A 326 -6.61 22.25 21.28
CA LYS A 326 -5.30 22.05 21.91
C LYS A 326 -4.96 23.16 22.92
N GLY A 327 -5.50 24.36 22.74
CA GLY A 327 -5.45 25.44 23.73
C GLY A 327 -6.47 25.19 24.84
N ARG A 328 -6.13 25.53 26.09
CA ARG A 328 -7.01 25.32 27.26
C ARG A 328 -8.37 26.04 27.10
N LYS A 329 -9.34 25.56 27.89
CA LYS A 329 -10.80 25.84 27.97
C LYS A 329 -11.33 27.29 27.84
N GLU A 330 -10.51 28.33 27.73
CA GLU A 330 -10.97 29.68 28.10
C GLU A 330 -11.38 30.63 26.96
N GLU A 331 -11.11 30.31 25.69
CA GLU A 331 -11.59 31.16 24.58
C GLU A 331 -12.11 30.31 23.42
N ARG A 332 -13.37 29.86 23.54
CA ARG A 332 -14.15 29.53 22.33
C ARG A 332 -14.43 30.87 21.63
N PRO A 333 -14.07 31.04 20.34
CA PRO A 333 -14.40 32.26 19.60
C PRO A 333 -15.91 32.49 19.65
N ALA A 334 -16.32 33.75 19.54
CA ALA A 334 -17.72 34.12 19.47
C ALA A 334 -18.45 33.25 18.42
N CYS A 335 -19.56 32.64 18.83
CA CYS A 335 -20.33 31.66 18.03
C CYS A 335 -20.71 32.18 16.62
N ILE A 336 -20.75 33.50 16.44
CA ILE A 336 -21.17 34.18 15.22
C ILE A 336 -20.15 33.99 14.08
N ASP A 337 -18.86 34.30 14.29
CA ASP A 337 -17.82 34.14 13.27
C ASP A 337 -17.71 32.68 12.78
N TYR A 338 -17.91 31.73 13.70
CA TYR A 338 -17.93 30.30 13.38
C TYR A 338 -19.09 29.94 12.42
N CYS A 339 -20.28 30.46 12.68
CA CYS A 339 -21.46 30.19 11.86
C CYS A 339 -21.33 30.80 10.46
N GLU A 340 -20.73 31.99 10.35
CA GLU A 340 -20.52 32.66 9.07
C GLU A 340 -19.51 31.92 8.19
N GLU A 341 -18.35 31.53 8.74
CA GLU A 341 -17.34 30.74 8.01
C GLU A 341 -17.93 29.40 7.51
N VAL A 342 -18.71 28.70 8.35
CA VAL A 342 -19.38 27.44 7.96
C VAL A 342 -20.36 27.67 6.81
N ARG A 343 -21.20 28.71 6.90
CA ARG A 343 -22.16 29.04 5.84
C ARG A 343 -21.47 29.37 4.53
N GLU A 344 -20.37 30.10 4.57
CA GLU A 344 -19.59 30.44 3.38
C GLU A 344 -19.02 29.19 2.70
N ILE A 345 -18.41 28.28 3.47
CA ILE A 345 -17.87 27.00 2.95
C ILE A 345 -18.97 26.16 2.31
N LEU A 346 -20.13 26.04 2.96
CA LEU A 346 -21.27 25.29 2.44
C LEU A 346 -21.84 25.93 1.18
N SER A 347 -21.95 27.26 1.15
CA SER A 347 -22.40 28.02 -0.03
C SER A 347 -21.48 27.81 -1.23
N ASP A 348 -20.16 27.75 -1.02
CA ASP A 348 -19.20 27.45 -2.08
C ASP A 348 -19.39 26.01 -2.62
N TYR A 349 -19.57 25.01 -1.74
CA TYR A 349 -19.88 23.65 -2.18
C TYR A 349 -21.23 23.56 -2.91
N ASP A 350 -22.25 24.27 -2.44
CA ASP A 350 -23.55 24.34 -3.10
C ASP A 350 -23.47 24.99 -4.48
N SER A 351 -22.65 26.03 -4.63
CA SER A 351 -22.35 26.65 -5.91
C SER A 351 -21.63 25.67 -6.85
N ALA A 352 -20.65 24.92 -6.33
CA ALA A 352 -19.97 23.88 -7.10
C ALA A 352 -20.94 22.80 -7.60
N ILE A 353 -21.86 22.34 -6.74
CA ILE A 353 -22.84 21.29 -7.03
C ILE A 353 -23.95 21.79 -7.97
N LYS A 354 -24.34 23.06 -7.86
CA LYS A 354 -25.36 23.68 -8.69
C LYS A 354 -24.89 23.87 -10.13
N LEU A 355 -23.65 24.31 -10.33
CA LEU A 355 -23.08 24.50 -11.66
C LEU A 355 -22.97 23.18 -12.42
N GLN A 356 -22.63 22.12 -11.71
CA GLN A 356 -22.54 20.77 -12.25
C GLN A 356 -22.69 19.78 -11.11
N GLN A 357 -23.37 18.65 -11.33
CA GLN A 357 -23.46 17.55 -10.36
C GLN A 357 -22.07 16.94 -10.08
N ASN A 358 -21.27 17.67 -9.31
CA ASN A 358 -19.88 17.37 -9.03
C ASN A 358 -19.81 16.51 -7.78
N TYR A 359 -19.70 15.20 -8.02
CA TYR A 359 -19.53 14.20 -6.98
C TYR A 359 -18.44 14.55 -5.96
N ALA A 360 -17.30 15.04 -6.42
CA ALA A 360 -16.18 15.35 -5.52
C ALA A 360 -16.50 16.53 -4.60
N ALA A 361 -17.28 17.51 -5.08
CA ALA A 361 -17.81 18.58 -4.25
C ALA A 361 -18.83 18.05 -3.22
N MET A 362 -19.76 17.18 -3.64
CA MET A 362 -20.74 16.55 -2.73
C MET A 362 -20.05 15.73 -1.63
N GLU A 363 -19.09 14.88 -1.99
CA GLU A 363 -18.34 14.05 -1.04
C GLU A 363 -17.60 14.92 -0.01
N CYS A 364 -16.97 16.01 -0.46
CA CYS A 364 -16.27 16.93 0.42
C CYS A 364 -17.23 17.74 1.30
N LYS A 365 -18.40 18.14 0.77
CA LYS A 365 -19.47 18.79 1.55
C LYS A 365 -19.97 17.85 2.65
N GLY A 366 -20.27 16.59 2.32
CA GLY A 366 -20.72 15.59 3.29
C GLY A 366 -19.70 15.36 4.40
N LYS A 367 -18.42 15.21 4.06
CA LYS A 367 -17.33 15.10 5.06
C LYS A 367 -17.21 16.34 5.93
N PHE A 368 -17.38 17.53 5.35
CA PHE A 368 -17.34 18.77 6.11
C PHE A 368 -18.48 18.86 7.13
N LEU A 369 -19.72 18.64 6.67
CA LEU A 369 -20.93 18.60 7.51
C LEU A 369 -20.79 17.59 8.65
N TYR A 370 -20.25 16.41 8.34
CA TYR A 370 -19.92 15.38 9.30
C TYR A 370 -18.93 15.88 10.37
N HIS A 371 -17.82 16.53 9.96
CA HIS A 371 -16.81 17.04 10.90
C HIS A 371 -17.30 18.18 11.81
N ILE A 372 -18.29 18.96 11.38
CA ILE A 372 -18.88 20.04 12.18
C ILE A 372 -20.09 19.58 13.01
N GLY A 373 -20.43 18.29 12.99
CA GLY A 373 -21.53 17.72 13.76
C GLY A 373 -22.92 17.91 13.14
N GLN A 374 -23.01 18.42 11.91
CA GLN A 374 -24.26 18.52 11.14
C GLN A 374 -24.56 17.18 10.44
N PHE A 375 -24.69 16.13 11.24
CA PHE A 375 -24.77 14.76 10.76
C PHE A 375 -26.02 14.49 9.90
N LYS A 376 -27.17 15.12 10.19
CA LYS A 376 -28.38 14.96 9.39
C LYS A 376 -28.16 15.47 7.96
N ASP A 377 -27.64 16.68 7.83
CA ASP A 377 -27.34 17.27 6.52
C ASP A 377 -26.23 16.48 5.80
N ALA A 378 -25.25 15.95 6.54
CA ALA A 378 -24.24 15.06 5.98
C ALA A 378 -24.87 13.78 5.40
N ILE A 379 -25.79 13.16 6.13
CA ILE A 379 -26.55 11.97 5.67
C ILE A 379 -27.32 12.30 4.40
N ASP A 380 -28.04 13.43 4.36
CA ASP A 380 -28.82 13.84 3.18
C ASP A 380 -27.92 14.03 1.95
N VAL A 381 -26.75 14.66 2.12
CA VAL A 381 -25.76 14.80 1.04
C VAL A 381 -25.25 13.43 0.58
N PHE A 382 -24.91 12.54 1.51
CA PHE A 382 -24.44 11.20 1.20
C PHE A 382 -25.52 10.31 0.56
N GLN A 383 -26.79 10.47 0.94
CA GLN A 383 -27.92 9.81 0.31
C GLN A 383 -28.15 10.31 -1.11
N ASN A 384 -28.04 11.62 -1.35
CA ASN A 384 -28.09 12.17 -2.71
C ASN A 384 -26.97 11.61 -3.59
N ILE A 385 -25.75 11.50 -3.04
CA ILE A 385 -24.65 10.81 -3.71
C ILE A 385 -25.02 9.36 -4.02
N HIS A 386 -25.58 8.63 -3.05
CA HIS A 386 -25.97 7.25 -3.22
C HIS A 386 -27.04 7.08 -4.33
N SER A 387 -28.09 7.89 -4.33
CA SER A 387 -29.13 7.88 -5.37
C SER A 387 -28.57 8.18 -6.76
N LEU A 388 -27.64 9.14 -6.87
CA LEU A 388 -26.93 9.41 -8.12
C LEU A 388 -26.09 8.21 -8.59
N LEU A 389 -25.38 7.56 -7.66
CA LEU A 389 -24.60 6.37 -7.97
C LEU A 389 -25.48 5.15 -8.33
N GLN A 390 -26.69 5.03 -7.77
CA GLN A 390 -27.66 3.97 -8.10
C GLN A 390 -28.32 4.18 -9.47
N SER A 391 -28.60 5.44 -9.84
CA SER A 391 -29.26 5.76 -11.11
C SER A 391 -28.38 5.57 -12.34
N THR A 392 -27.08 5.36 -12.15
CA THR A 392 -26.11 5.22 -13.24
C THR A 392 -25.63 3.76 -13.31
N ASP A 393 -25.66 3.16 -14.50
CA ASP A 393 -25.47 1.70 -14.69
C ASP A 393 -24.16 1.12 -14.12
N THR A 394 -24.32 0.02 -13.39
CA THR A 394 -23.39 -0.93 -12.74
C THR A 394 -21.88 -0.82 -13.09
N GLN A 395 -21.07 -0.37 -12.13
CA GLN A 395 -19.60 -0.42 -12.19
C GLN A 395 -19.01 -0.77 -10.80
N PRO A 396 -18.02 -1.69 -10.71
CA PRO A 396 -17.56 -2.15 -9.40
C PRO A 396 -16.84 -1.11 -8.52
N GLU A 397 -16.19 -0.11 -9.13
CA GLU A 397 -15.56 0.99 -8.39
C GLU A 397 -16.57 1.94 -7.73
N ARG A 398 -17.85 1.89 -8.15
CA ARG A 398 -18.92 2.56 -7.44
C ARG A 398 -19.22 1.86 -6.12
N PHE A 399 -18.99 0.55 -5.98
CA PHE A 399 -19.26 -0.15 -4.73
C PHE A 399 -18.33 0.31 -3.61
N ASP A 400 -17.01 0.41 -3.82
CA ASP A 400 -16.09 0.96 -2.79
C ASP A 400 -16.53 2.37 -2.35
N ARG A 401 -17.00 3.18 -3.30
CA ARG A 401 -17.51 4.53 -3.00
C ARG A 401 -18.87 4.51 -2.30
N ILE A 402 -19.80 3.66 -2.72
CA ILE A 402 -21.11 3.46 -2.09
C ILE A 402 -20.89 2.99 -0.66
N ILE A 403 -20.02 2.00 -0.45
CA ILE A 403 -19.67 1.46 0.87
C ILE A 403 -19.04 2.56 1.73
N ARG A 404 -18.08 3.34 1.23
CA ARG A 404 -17.50 4.47 2.00
C ARG A 404 -18.54 5.52 2.38
N VAL A 405 -19.38 5.93 1.43
CA VAL A 405 -20.47 6.89 1.64
C VAL A 405 -21.47 6.31 2.65
N PHE A 406 -21.74 5.01 2.59
CA PHE A 406 -22.62 4.30 3.49
C PHE A 406 -22.05 4.16 4.91
N CYS A 407 -20.77 3.81 5.06
CA CYS A 407 -20.08 3.83 6.36
C CYS A 407 -20.12 5.23 6.98
N GLN A 408 -19.98 6.28 6.16
CA GLN A 408 -20.11 7.67 6.61
C GLN A 408 -21.55 8.01 7.04
N ILE A 409 -22.57 7.55 6.30
CA ILE A 409 -24.00 7.68 6.69
C ILE A 409 -24.25 6.95 8.01
N TYR A 410 -23.81 5.71 8.14
CA TYR A 410 -24.02 4.87 9.31
C TYR A 410 -23.35 5.48 10.54
N HIS A 411 -22.09 5.87 10.41
CA HIS A 411 -21.35 6.52 11.48
C HIS A 411 -22.02 7.82 11.91
N ALA A 412 -22.47 8.65 10.96
CA ALA A 412 -23.24 9.85 11.25
C ALA A 412 -24.56 9.53 11.98
N LYS A 413 -25.32 8.51 11.53
CA LYS A 413 -26.57 8.08 12.20
C LYS A 413 -26.33 7.62 13.64
N CYS A 414 -25.23 6.90 13.89
CA CYS A 414 -24.82 6.49 15.23
C CYS A 414 -24.53 7.68 16.15
N LEU A 415 -23.84 8.70 15.64
CA LEU A 415 -23.51 9.90 16.43
C LEU A 415 -24.73 10.76 16.79
N VAL A 416 -25.80 10.77 15.99
CA VAL A 416 -27.06 11.51 16.29
C VAL A 416 -27.99 10.72 17.21
N GLY A 417 -27.65 9.47 17.56
CA GLY A 417 -28.55 8.59 18.33
C GLY A 417 -29.76 8.12 17.52
N LEU A 418 -29.77 8.32 16.20
CA LEU A 418 -30.76 7.76 15.27
C LEU A 418 -30.54 6.25 15.06
N SER A 419 -29.41 5.69 15.51
CA SER A 419 -29.14 4.25 15.54
C SER A 419 -29.76 3.50 16.73
N ARG A 420 -30.49 4.19 17.63
CA ARG A 420 -31.14 3.57 18.79
C ARG A 420 -32.35 2.72 18.43
N ASP A 421 -32.91 2.92 17.25
CA ASP A 421 -34.03 2.13 16.74
C ASP A 421 -33.49 0.86 16.05
N ALA A 422 -34.02 -0.30 16.41
CA ALA A 422 -33.73 -1.56 15.73
C ALA A 422 -33.94 -1.43 14.21
N SER A 423 -34.86 -0.57 13.77
CA SER A 423 -35.07 -0.24 12.36
C SER A 423 -33.83 0.35 11.66
N SER A 424 -33.03 1.18 12.32
CA SER A 424 -31.81 1.75 11.74
C SER A 424 -30.67 0.73 11.64
N ILE A 425 -30.60 -0.20 12.59
CA ILE A 425 -29.66 -1.34 12.56
C ILE A 425 -30.11 -2.33 11.47
N ILE A 426 -31.40 -2.60 11.35
CA ILE A 426 -31.99 -3.45 10.30
C ILE A 426 -31.79 -2.80 8.92
N GLN A 427 -32.05 -1.50 8.75
CA GLN A 427 -31.73 -0.80 7.49
C GLN A 427 -30.25 -0.84 7.18
N ALA A 428 -29.38 -0.72 8.19
CA ALA A 428 -27.95 -0.86 7.97
C ALA A 428 -27.58 -2.27 7.52
N LYS A 429 -28.14 -3.30 8.18
CA LYS A 429 -28.00 -4.71 7.81
C LYS A 429 -28.52 -5.01 6.42
N ASP A 430 -29.72 -4.54 6.07
CA ASP A 430 -30.35 -4.76 4.77
C ASP A 430 -29.57 -4.05 3.65
N LEU A 431 -29.05 -2.85 3.92
CA LEU A 431 -28.19 -2.13 2.98
C LEU A 431 -26.80 -2.75 2.87
N PHE A 432 -26.24 -3.29 3.95
CA PHE A 432 -25.00 -4.08 3.93
C PHE A 432 -25.22 -5.37 3.14
N ARG A 433 -26.29 -6.10 3.41
CA ARG A 433 -26.70 -7.31 2.68
C ARG A 433 -26.87 -6.99 1.20
N THR A 434 -27.58 -5.91 0.87
CA THR A 434 -27.72 -5.43 -0.52
C THR A 434 -26.37 -5.07 -1.14
N ALA A 435 -25.48 -4.39 -0.41
CA ALA A 435 -24.15 -4.05 -0.91
C ALA A 435 -23.29 -5.31 -1.17
N ILE A 436 -23.41 -6.34 -0.33
CA ILE A 436 -22.72 -7.62 -0.47
C ILE A 436 -23.34 -8.45 -1.62
N GLU A 437 -24.66 -8.51 -1.71
CA GLU A 437 -25.42 -9.14 -2.80
C GLU A 437 -25.21 -8.44 -4.14
N MET A 438 -24.83 -7.16 -4.17
CA MET A 438 -24.48 -6.44 -5.39
C MET A 438 -22.99 -6.51 -5.73
N SER A 439 -22.13 -6.92 -4.80
CA SER A 439 -20.67 -6.97 -4.95
C SER A 439 -20.14 -8.34 -5.38
N PHE A 440 -20.94 -9.19 -6.04
CA PHE A 440 -20.61 -10.58 -6.40
C PHE A 440 -19.23 -10.80 -7.06
N ASP A 441 -18.57 -9.76 -7.58
CA ASP A 441 -17.23 -9.82 -8.20
C ASP A 441 -16.13 -8.98 -7.52
N LEU A 442 -16.35 -8.32 -6.37
CA LEU A 442 -15.36 -7.40 -5.77
C LEU A 442 -15.05 -7.69 -4.29
N GLN A 443 -14.00 -8.49 -4.07
CA GLN A 443 -13.18 -8.70 -2.86
C GLN A 443 -13.85 -8.38 -1.51
N ARG A 444 -14.35 -9.43 -0.86
CA ARG A 444 -14.92 -9.40 0.49
C ARG A 444 -13.89 -8.91 1.53
N THR A 445 -12.58 -9.01 1.24
CA THR A 445 -11.49 -8.43 2.05
C THR A 445 -11.58 -6.91 2.22
N ARG A 446 -12.01 -6.18 1.19
CA ARG A 446 -12.09 -4.70 1.26
C ARG A 446 -13.25 -4.22 2.12
N LEU A 447 -14.35 -4.98 2.18
CA LEU A 447 -15.45 -4.72 3.09
C LEU A 447 -14.99 -4.88 4.55
N ALA A 448 -14.21 -5.93 4.84
CA ALA A 448 -13.58 -6.14 6.15
C ALA A 448 -12.59 -5.02 6.52
N GLU A 449 -11.77 -4.54 5.57
CA GLU A 449 -10.86 -3.40 5.78
C GLU A 449 -11.61 -2.07 6.01
N ILE A 450 -12.74 -1.85 5.32
CA ILE A 450 -13.56 -0.64 5.49
C ILE A 450 -14.32 -0.66 6.82
N GLU A 451 -14.75 -1.84 7.27
CA GLU A 451 -15.32 -2.05 8.60
C GLU A 451 -14.26 -1.86 9.69
N PHE A 452 -13.03 -2.34 9.48
CA PHE A 452 -11.91 -2.08 10.38
C PHE A 452 -11.50 -0.60 10.42
N GLU A 453 -11.54 0.13 9.30
CA GLU A 453 -11.25 1.57 9.31
C GLU A 453 -12.38 2.35 10.00
N SER A 454 -13.62 1.90 9.87
CA SER A 454 -14.76 2.39 10.67
C SER A 454 -14.58 2.08 12.17
N TYR A 455 -14.00 0.93 12.52
CA TYR A 455 -13.57 0.55 13.87
C TYR A 455 -12.39 1.39 14.38
N ARG A 456 -11.41 1.72 13.52
CA ARG A 456 -10.24 2.57 13.87
C ARG A 456 -10.64 4.02 14.10
N ILE A 457 -11.62 4.52 13.34
CA ILE A 457 -12.18 5.86 13.50
C ILE A 457 -12.99 5.95 14.80
N THR A 458 -13.75 4.91 15.15
CA THR A 458 -14.55 4.87 16.40
C THR A 458 -13.72 4.58 17.66
N SER A 459 -12.63 3.83 17.57
CA SER A 459 -11.77 3.47 18.72
C SER A 459 -10.67 4.49 19.07
N ASN A 460 -10.32 5.39 18.14
CA ASN A 460 -9.38 6.50 18.36
C ASN A 460 -10.05 7.83 18.69
N ASP A 461 -11.38 7.92 18.61
CA ASP A 461 -12.07 9.13 19.03
C ASP A 461 -12.18 9.14 20.57
N ASP A 462 -11.39 10.01 21.21
CA ASP A 462 -11.40 10.23 22.67
C ASP A 462 -12.82 10.57 23.22
N TYR A 463 -13.75 10.93 22.32
CA TYR A 463 -15.15 11.18 22.63
C TYR A 463 -15.96 9.91 22.94
N ILE A 464 -15.61 8.75 22.34
CA ILE A 464 -16.32 7.47 22.55
C ILE A 464 -15.82 6.76 23.81
N ARG A 465 -14.52 6.92 24.16
CA ARG A 465 -13.93 6.32 25.38
C ARG A 465 -14.45 6.88 26.71
N ARG A 466 -15.26 7.94 26.68
CA ARG A 466 -15.81 8.56 27.91
C ARG A 466 -17.21 8.07 28.28
N ASP A 467 -17.85 7.27 27.42
CA ASP A 467 -19.15 6.65 27.67
C ASP A 467 -18.99 5.13 27.75
N ASP A 468 -18.85 4.59 28.96
CA ASP A 468 -18.68 3.14 29.21
C ASP A 468 -19.84 2.29 28.65
N ASP A 469 -21.01 2.89 28.44
CA ASP A 469 -22.21 2.22 27.90
C ASP A 469 -22.15 1.93 26.38
N LYS A 470 -21.18 2.48 25.64
CA LYS A 470 -21.09 2.33 24.17
C LYS A 470 -20.20 1.17 23.72
N LEU A 471 -19.26 0.74 24.56
CA LEU A 471 -18.29 -0.31 24.24
C LEU A 471 -18.93 -1.71 24.08
N PRO A 472 -19.87 -2.16 24.95
CA PRO A 472 -20.47 -3.49 24.84
C PRO A 472 -21.32 -3.68 23.57
N ARG A 473 -21.96 -2.61 23.07
CA ARG A 473 -22.85 -2.65 21.91
C ARG A 473 -22.10 -2.65 20.57
N MET A 474 -20.89 -2.10 20.56
CA MET A 474 -19.97 -2.26 19.43
C MET A 474 -19.52 -3.73 19.29
N THR A 475 -19.29 -4.42 20.41
CA THR A 475 -18.98 -5.85 20.42
C THR A 475 -20.15 -6.70 19.90
N GLU A 476 -21.38 -6.34 20.23
CA GLU A 476 -22.58 -7.03 19.75
C GLU A 476 -22.78 -6.86 18.23
N LEU A 477 -22.55 -5.65 17.70
CA LEU A 477 -22.55 -5.38 16.26
C LEU A 477 -21.42 -6.11 15.53
N GLN A 478 -20.24 -6.23 16.16
CA GLN A 478 -19.14 -7.03 15.63
C GLN A 478 -19.56 -8.49 15.48
N THR A 479 -20.10 -9.10 16.53
CA THR A 479 -20.58 -10.49 16.50
C THR A 479 -21.59 -10.70 15.38
N VAL A 480 -22.54 -9.78 15.23
CA VAL A 480 -23.59 -9.86 14.20
C VAL A 480 -23.04 -9.71 12.77
N ALA A 481 -22.11 -8.80 12.53
CA ALA A 481 -21.49 -8.64 11.20
C ALA A 481 -20.66 -9.87 10.83
N ILE A 482 -19.96 -10.44 11.81
CA ILE A 482 -19.19 -11.68 11.65
C ILE A 482 -20.11 -12.86 11.33
N GLU A 483 -21.24 -13.01 12.02
CA GLU A 483 -22.18 -14.09 11.75
C GLU A 483 -22.83 -13.99 10.36
N GLU A 484 -23.19 -12.78 9.92
CA GLU A 484 -23.70 -12.57 8.56
C GLU A 484 -22.61 -12.82 7.50
N MET A 485 -21.36 -12.41 7.75
CA MET A 485 -20.24 -12.76 6.85
C MET A 485 -20.00 -14.27 6.80
N LYS A 486 -20.07 -14.98 7.94
CA LYS A 486 -19.98 -16.45 8.01
C LYS A 486 -21.08 -17.10 7.17
N LEU A 487 -22.32 -16.62 7.25
CA LEU A 487 -23.45 -17.11 6.43
C LEU A 487 -23.20 -16.88 4.93
N ILE A 488 -22.71 -15.70 4.54
CA ILE A 488 -22.44 -15.35 3.14
C ILE A 488 -21.24 -16.10 2.56
N LEU A 489 -20.25 -16.42 3.39
CA LEU A 489 -19.10 -17.24 3.00
C LEU A 489 -19.49 -18.72 2.88
N HIS A 490 -20.41 -19.21 3.72
CA HIS A 490 -20.90 -20.59 3.69
C HIS A 490 -21.91 -20.90 2.56
N ASP A 491 -22.71 -19.94 2.12
CA ASP A 491 -23.72 -20.15 1.05
C ASP A 491 -23.12 -20.12 -0.37
N GLY A 492 -21.85 -19.73 -0.54
CA GLY A 492 -21.13 -19.78 -1.83
C GLY A 492 -20.25 -21.03 -1.96
N GLU A 493 -19.89 -21.41 -3.19
CA GLU A 493 -18.79 -22.39 -3.38
C GLU A 493 -17.53 -21.87 -2.67
N GLN A 494 -16.99 -22.62 -1.71
CA GLN A 494 -15.76 -22.28 -1.01
C GLN A 494 -14.60 -22.29 -2.02
N THR A 495 -14.22 -21.10 -2.47
CA THR A 495 -13.01 -20.87 -3.25
C THR A 495 -11.82 -20.70 -2.31
N LYS A 496 -10.61 -20.94 -2.80
CA LYS A 496 -9.37 -20.70 -2.07
C LYS A 496 -9.29 -19.25 -1.58
N GLU A 497 -9.68 -18.31 -2.44
CA GLU A 497 -9.73 -16.88 -2.13
C GLU A 497 -10.71 -16.57 -0.99
N SER A 498 -11.92 -17.13 -1.01
CA SER A 498 -12.90 -16.90 0.07
C SER A 498 -12.43 -17.45 1.42
N MET A 499 -11.69 -18.56 1.44
CA MET A 499 -11.11 -19.08 2.69
C MET A 499 -10.02 -18.16 3.27
N PHE A 500 -9.17 -17.55 2.42
CA PHE A 500 -8.20 -16.55 2.89
C PHE A 500 -8.88 -15.28 3.42
N GLU A 501 -9.99 -14.88 2.79
CA GLU A 501 -10.79 -13.75 3.26
C GLU A 501 -11.42 -14.04 4.64
N GLU A 502 -11.99 -15.23 4.83
CA GLU A 502 -12.52 -15.68 6.12
C GLU A 502 -11.41 -15.76 7.18
N LEU A 503 -10.24 -16.29 6.83
CA LEU A 503 -9.09 -16.39 7.73
C LEU A 503 -8.67 -15.01 8.25
N ALA A 504 -8.60 -14.01 7.37
CA ALA A 504 -8.27 -12.64 7.74
C ALA A 504 -9.29 -12.03 8.72
N LEU A 505 -10.58 -12.33 8.53
CA LEU A 505 -11.67 -11.91 9.41
C LEU A 505 -11.58 -12.59 10.78
N CYS A 506 -11.42 -13.92 10.83
CA CYS A 506 -11.30 -14.69 12.07
C CYS A 506 -10.11 -14.23 12.92
N LYS A 507 -8.98 -13.88 12.29
CA LYS A 507 -7.82 -13.27 12.97
C LYS A 507 -8.16 -11.93 13.61
N LEU A 508 -8.93 -11.09 12.92
CA LEU A 508 -9.31 -9.76 13.40
C LEU A 508 -10.13 -9.84 14.70
N VAL A 509 -11.00 -10.85 14.76
CA VAL A 509 -11.98 -11.03 15.85
C VAL A 509 -11.45 -11.98 16.93
N LYS A 510 -10.22 -12.49 16.76
CA LYS A 510 -9.53 -13.42 17.66
C LYS A 510 -10.31 -14.73 17.87
N ASP A 511 -10.96 -15.22 16.82
CA ASP A 511 -11.59 -16.55 16.77
C ASP A 511 -10.50 -17.59 16.45
N GLU A 512 -9.66 -17.89 17.45
CA GLU A 512 -8.46 -18.75 17.31
C GLU A 512 -8.82 -20.15 16.78
N ASP A 513 -9.96 -20.71 17.20
CA ASP A 513 -10.41 -22.04 16.79
C ASP A 513 -10.75 -22.08 15.29
N ARG A 514 -11.50 -21.09 14.78
CA ARG A 514 -11.83 -21.03 13.34
C ARG A 514 -10.61 -20.67 12.49
N VAL A 515 -9.66 -19.87 13.01
CA VAL A 515 -8.37 -19.62 12.33
C VAL A 515 -7.62 -20.93 12.11
N ILE A 516 -7.58 -21.82 13.11
CA ILE A 516 -6.92 -23.12 13.00
C ILE A 516 -7.62 -24.01 11.97
N GLU A 517 -8.95 -24.05 11.97
CA GLU A 517 -9.75 -24.82 11.03
C GLU A 517 -9.51 -24.36 9.57
N LEU A 518 -9.62 -23.05 9.32
CA LEU A 518 -9.40 -22.46 7.99
C LEU A 518 -7.97 -22.63 7.50
N CYS A 519 -6.97 -22.46 8.38
CA CYS A 519 -5.58 -22.77 8.04
C CYS A 519 -5.44 -24.22 7.55
N THR A 520 -6.13 -25.15 8.20
CA THR A 520 -6.13 -26.57 7.82
C THR A 520 -6.82 -26.79 6.46
N GLU A 521 -8.02 -26.23 6.28
CA GLU A 521 -8.78 -26.30 5.01
C GLU A 521 -7.97 -25.73 3.83
N ILE A 522 -7.36 -24.56 4.02
CA ILE A 522 -6.55 -23.90 3.00
C ILE A 522 -5.34 -24.75 2.62
N THR A 523 -4.62 -25.32 3.59
CA THR A 523 -3.45 -26.17 3.29
C THR A 523 -3.80 -27.40 2.45
N ALA A 524 -5.01 -27.94 2.61
CA ALA A 524 -5.50 -29.07 1.82
C ALA A 524 -5.74 -28.72 0.34
N THR A 525 -5.88 -27.44 -0.01
CA THR A 525 -6.11 -26.99 -1.40
C THR A 525 -4.87 -26.98 -2.30
N GLY A 526 -3.68 -27.23 -1.74
CA GLY A 526 -2.42 -27.10 -2.49
C GLY A 526 -2.04 -25.63 -2.68
N ILE A 527 -1.33 -25.08 -1.69
CA ILE A 527 -0.87 -23.69 -1.70
C ILE A 527 0.65 -23.61 -1.90
N ASP A 528 1.12 -22.50 -2.46
CA ASP A 528 2.54 -22.26 -2.71
C ASP A 528 3.34 -22.13 -1.41
N PRO A 529 4.67 -22.35 -1.44
CA PRO A 529 5.52 -22.34 -0.25
C PRO A 529 5.46 -21.05 0.58
N GLU A 530 5.35 -19.87 -0.04
CA GLU A 530 5.29 -18.61 0.70
C GLU A 530 4.01 -18.55 1.54
N THR A 531 2.89 -18.95 0.95
CA THR A 531 1.61 -19.01 1.63
C THR A 531 1.59 -20.08 2.74
N GLN A 532 2.25 -21.24 2.55
CA GLN A 532 2.41 -22.25 3.61
C GLN A 532 3.17 -21.70 4.83
N ILE A 533 4.19 -20.87 4.62
CA ILE A 533 4.96 -20.23 5.70
C ILE A 533 4.08 -19.27 6.49
N ASP A 534 3.26 -18.48 5.80
CA ASP A 534 2.36 -17.54 6.48
C ASP A 534 1.30 -18.27 7.28
N ILE A 535 0.69 -19.33 6.74
CA ILE A 535 -0.23 -20.18 7.50
C ILE A 535 0.44 -20.83 8.71
N ALA A 536 1.67 -21.33 8.56
CA ALA A 536 2.42 -21.87 9.68
C ALA A 536 2.63 -20.84 10.80
N LYS A 537 2.94 -19.58 10.46
CA LYS A 537 3.05 -18.49 11.44
C LYS A 537 1.73 -18.27 12.18
N GLU A 538 0.61 -18.29 11.48
CA GLU A 538 -0.71 -18.08 12.09
C GLU A 538 -1.09 -19.22 13.04
N LEU A 539 -0.85 -20.48 12.64
CA LEU A 539 -1.08 -21.64 13.50
C LEU A 539 -0.23 -21.59 14.78
N ILE A 540 1.04 -21.20 14.66
CA ILE A 540 1.94 -21.02 15.81
C ILE A 540 1.45 -19.88 16.72
N GLN A 541 0.99 -18.76 16.15
CA GLN A 541 0.41 -17.66 16.93
C GLN A 541 -0.87 -18.07 17.68
N CYS A 542 -1.69 -18.93 17.09
CA CYS A 542 -2.87 -19.54 17.71
C CYS A 542 -2.53 -20.73 18.62
N LYS A 543 -1.25 -20.95 18.93
CA LYS A 543 -0.73 -22.02 19.81
C LYS A 543 -0.95 -23.45 19.33
N ASP A 544 -1.33 -23.65 18.06
CA ASP A 544 -1.32 -24.96 17.38
C ASP A 544 0.07 -25.21 16.77
N PHE A 545 1.02 -25.46 17.67
CA PHE A 545 2.42 -25.68 17.31
C PHE A 545 2.61 -26.93 16.44
N ASP A 546 1.84 -27.99 16.66
CA ASP A 546 2.03 -29.25 15.93
C ASP A 546 1.75 -29.09 14.44
N LYS A 547 0.61 -28.48 14.08
CA LYS A 547 0.30 -28.24 12.66
C LYS A 547 1.23 -27.21 12.03
N GLY A 548 1.53 -26.12 12.74
CA GLY A 548 2.44 -25.09 12.22
C GLY A 548 3.86 -25.62 11.98
N LEU A 549 4.41 -26.40 12.92
CA LEU A 549 5.73 -27.02 12.78
C LEU A 549 5.73 -28.13 11.71
N PHE A 550 4.64 -28.88 11.56
CA PHE A 550 4.51 -29.88 10.51
C PHE A 550 4.62 -29.26 9.10
N LEU A 551 3.93 -28.15 8.85
CA LEU A 551 4.03 -27.42 7.57
C LEU A 551 5.46 -26.93 7.30
N LEU A 552 6.11 -26.33 8.31
CA LEU A 552 7.50 -25.89 8.17
C LEU A 552 8.43 -27.07 7.87
N LYS A 553 8.22 -28.22 8.53
CA LYS A 553 9.00 -29.43 8.31
C LYS A 553 8.84 -29.98 6.88
N GLN A 554 7.62 -29.97 6.32
CA GLN A 554 7.39 -30.33 4.92
C GLN A 554 8.20 -29.43 3.97
N LEU A 555 8.17 -28.12 4.20
CA LEU A 555 8.93 -27.14 3.40
C LEU A 555 10.45 -27.33 3.50
N ILE A 556 10.95 -27.71 4.68
CA ILE A 556 12.37 -28.04 4.89
C ILE A 556 12.77 -29.29 4.12
N ILE A 557 11.98 -30.37 4.21
CA ILE A 557 12.25 -31.64 3.52
C ILE A 557 12.25 -31.46 2.00
N CYS A 558 11.41 -30.56 1.48
CA CYS A 558 11.32 -30.27 0.06
C CYS A 558 12.33 -29.22 -0.44
N ASP A 559 13.19 -28.68 0.43
CA ASP A 559 14.11 -27.56 0.13
C ASP A 559 13.41 -26.32 -0.46
N GLN A 560 12.20 -26.03 0.05
CA GLN A 560 11.35 -24.93 -0.39
C GLN A 560 11.27 -23.77 0.63
N LEU A 561 11.91 -23.91 1.80
CA LEU A 561 11.90 -22.88 2.83
C LEU A 561 12.94 -21.78 2.50
N PRO A 562 12.53 -20.53 2.18
CA PRO A 562 13.47 -19.46 1.85
C PRO A 562 14.33 -19.11 3.05
N MET A 563 15.56 -18.66 2.81
CA MET A 563 16.57 -18.38 3.85
C MET A 563 16.06 -17.48 4.98
N GLN A 564 15.21 -16.50 4.65
CA GLN A 564 14.61 -15.55 5.60
C GLN A 564 13.60 -16.21 6.55
N ALA A 565 12.97 -17.32 6.16
CA ALA A 565 12.02 -18.07 6.96
C ALA A 565 12.67 -19.19 7.79
N LYS A 566 13.92 -19.57 7.51
CA LYS A 566 14.66 -20.60 8.27
C LYS A 566 14.87 -20.18 9.73
N SER A 567 15.16 -18.91 9.99
CA SER A 567 15.27 -18.37 11.36
C SER A 567 13.95 -18.45 12.14
N PHE A 568 12.83 -18.16 11.47
CA PHE A 568 11.50 -18.31 12.05
C PHE A 568 11.22 -19.79 12.39
N ALA A 569 11.54 -20.72 11.50
CA ALA A 569 11.34 -22.15 11.74
C ALA A 569 12.17 -22.67 12.92
N ILE A 570 13.44 -22.25 13.03
CA ILE A 570 14.28 -22.58 14.19
C ILE A 570 13.64 -22.06 15.48
N ARG A 571 13.20 -20.80 15.52
CA ARG A 571 12.57 -20.23 16.72
C ARG A 571 11.28 -20.94 17.08
N ALA A 572 10.44 -21.23 16.09
CA ALA A 572 9.19 -21.97 16.30
C ALA A 572 9.45 -23.37 16.89
N GLN A 573 10.47 -24.08 16.41
CA GLN A 573 10.86 -25.40 16.95
C GLN A 573 11.35 -25.30 18.39
N VAL A 574 12.10 -24.24 18.73
CA VAL A 574 12.55 -24.00 20.11
C VAL A 574 11.39 -23.67 21.04
N ASP A 575 10.49 -22.78 20.62
CA ASP A 575 9.29 -22.41 21.39
C ASP A 575 8.37 -23.62 21.58
N GLY A 576 8.23 -24.45 20.54
CA GLY A 576 7.55 -25.74 20.61
C GLY A 576 8.23 -26.71 21.57
N ALA A 577 9.56 -26.83 21.53
CA ALA A 577 10.31 -27.67 22.47
C ALA A 577 10.08 -27.23 23.92
N MET A 578 10.06 -25.91 24.17
CA MET A 578 9.74 -25.37 25.50
C MET A 578 8.32 -25.72 25.95
N LYS A 579 7.34 -25.67 25.05
CA LYS A 579 5.97 -26.09 25.36
C LYS A 579 5.92 -27.59 25.73
N SER A 580 6.53 -28.45 24.92
CA SER A 580 6.61 -29.90 25.19
C SER A 580 7.31 -30.20 26.51
N LEU A 581 8.36 -29.44 26.84
CA LEU A 581 9.08 -29.59 28.10
C LEU A 581 8.19 -29.25 29.29
N ILE A 582 7.42 -28.15 29.21
CA ILE A 582 6.44 -27.78 30.24
C ILE A 582 5.37 -28.87 30.41
N GLU A 583 5.00 -29.53 29.31
CA GLU A 583 4.05 -30.65 29.28
C GLU A 583 4.68 -32.00 29.73
N ASN A 584 5.98 -32.02 30.05
CA ASN A 584 6.79 -33.21 30.35
C ASN A 584 6.89 -34.24 29.21
N ASP A 585 6.67 -33.84 27.96
CA ASP A 585 6.93 -34.67 26.78
C ASP A 585 8.40 -34.52 26.34
N TYR A 586 9.27 -35.26 27.02
CA TYR A 586 10.72 -35.22 26.80
C TYR A 586 11.08 -35.71 25.38
N ILE A 587 10.44 -36.76 24.87
CA ILE A 587 10.71 -37.28 23.52
C ILE A 587 10.43 -36.21 22.45
N LEU A 588 9.28 -35.55 22.54
CA LEU A 588 8.90 -34.51 21.59
C LEU A 588 9.79 -33.27 21.74
N THR A 589 10.17 -32.92 22.98
CA THR A 589 11.15 -31.86 23.26
C THR A 589 12.48 -32.12 22.55
N GLY A 590 13.06 -33.32 22.73
CA GLY A 590 14.30 -33.71 22.07
C GLY A 590 14.18 -33.73 20.55
N THR A 591 13.06 -34.23 20.03
CA THR A 591 12.78 -34.25 18.58
C THR A 591 12.72 -32.85 17.99
N ARG A 592 12.03 -31.91 18.63
CA ARG A 592 11.91 -30.52 18.18
C ARG A 592 13.25 -29.78 18.23
N LEU A 593 14.05 -29.99 19.28
CA LEU A 593 15.40 -29.42 19.37
C LEU A 593 16.33 -29.97 18.29
N ARG A 594 16.28 -31.28 18.02
CA ARG A 594 17.04 -31.91 16.93
C ARG A 594 16.63 -31.35 15.58
N ASP A 595 15.33 -31.20 15.33
CA ASP A 595 14.81 -30.64 14.07
C ASP A 595 15.23 -29.16 13.92
N ALA A 596 15.23 -28.37 15.00
CA ALA A 596 15.77 -27.00 15.00
C ALA A 596 17.26 -26.96 14.61
N PHE A 597 18.04 -27.92 15.14
CA PHE A 597 19.47 -28.04 14.84
C PHE A 597 19.72 -28.46 13.39
N TYR A 598 18.93 -29.39 12.86
CA TYR A 598 19.02 -29.87 11.48
C TYR A 598 18.79 -28.75 10.45
N VAL A 599 17.78 -27.89 10.67
CA VAL A 599 17.48 -26.73 9.80
C VAL A 599 18.68 -25.77 9.72
N ARG A 600 19.45 -25.65 10.80
CA ARG A 600 20.65 -24.82 10.82
C ARG A 600 21.80 -25.45 10.04
N PHE A 601 22.03 -26.74 10.23
CA PHE A 601 23.18 -27.45 9.67
C PHE A 601 23.16 -27.49 8.14
N LEU A 602 21.97 -27.61 7.54
CA LEU A 602 21.83 -27.66 6.08
C LEU A 602 22.28 -26.39 5.35
N ASP A 603 22.36 -25.23 6.00
CA ASP A 603 22.45 -23.93 5.30
C ASP A 603 23.47 -22.92 5.84
N GLN A 604 24.33 -23.30 6.79
CA GLN A 604 25.32 -22.39 7.39
C GLN A 604 24.70 -21.07 7.89
N VAL A 605 23.48 -21.13 8.45
CA VAL A 605 22.78 -19.93 8.94
C VAL A 605 23.64 -19.29 10.06
N PRO A 606 24.02 -17.99 9.94
CA PRO A 606 24.95 -17.35 10.86
C PRO A 606 24.48 -17.40 12.32
N THR A 607 25.44 -17.40 13.24
CA THR A 607 25.27 -17.53 14.69
C THR A 607 24.56 -16.31 15.30
N ASP A 608 23.23 -16.31 15.23
CA ASP A 608 22.38 -15.31 15.87
C ASP A 608 21.96 -15.69 17.31
N ARG A 609 21.35 -14.70 17.99
CA ARG A 609 20.74 -14.73 19.33
C ARG A 609 19.84 -15.95 19.58
N ASP A 610 19.23 -16.50 18.54
CA ASP A 610 18.35 -17.68 18.61
C ASP A 610 19.11 -18.96 18.99
N MET A 611 20.41 -19.07 18.64
CA MET A 611 21.25 -20.21 18.98
C MET A 611 21.65 -20.23 20.47
N LEU A 612 21.86 -19.06 21.06
CA LEU A 612 22.00 -18.93 22.51
C LEU A 612 20.72 -19.36 23.22
N HIS A 613 19.56 -19.18 22.59
CA HIS A 613 18.29 -19.64 23.13
C HIS A 613 18.15 -21.16 23.02
N VAL A 614 18.53 -21.78 21.89
CA VAL A 614 18.62 -23.25 21.74
C VAL A 614 19.55 -23.83 22.81
N ILE A 615 20.76 -23.27 22.97
CA ILE A 615 21.75 -23.72 23.96
C ILE A 615 21.22 -23.52 25.38
N PHE A 616 20.55 -22.40 25.65
CA PHE A 616 19.96 -22.13 26.96
C PHE A 616 18.84 -23.13 27.28
N VAL A 617 17.94 -23.39 26.34
CA VAL A 617 16.86 -24.37 26.49
C VAL A 617 17.43 -25.78 26.68
N ALA A 618 18.40 -26.17 25.86
CA ALA A 618 19.14 -27.41 26.01
C ALA A 618 19.80 -27.54 27.40
N HIS A 619 20.39 -26.45 27.90
CA HIS A 619 21.03 -26.41 29.22
C HIS A 619 20.02 -26.49 30.37
N GLU A 620 18.89 -25.80 30.29
CA GLU A 620 17.84 -25.87 31.31
C GLU A 620 17.14 -27.25 31.29
N CYS A 621 16.91 -27.84 30.12
CA CYS A 621 16.51 -29.24 30.00
C CYS A 621 17.53 -30.16 30.68
N ASN A 622 18.83 -29.96 30.42
CA ASN A 622 19.88 -30.77 31.01
C ASN A 622 19.92 -30.63 32.54
N LYS A 623 19.74 -29.44 33.11
CA LYS A 623 19.68 -29.24 34.57
C LYS A 623 18.50 -29.95 35.21
N ASP A 624 17.29 -29.78 34.67
CA ASP A 624 16.08 -30.38 35.26
C ASP A 624 16.11 -31.90 35.11
N ILE A 625 16.59 -32.41 33.97
CA ILE A 625 16.75 -33.85 33.75
C ILE A 625 17.88 -34.42 34.62
N THR A 626 19.02 -33.74 34.75
CA THR A 626 20.13 -34.15 35.64
C THR A 626 19.67 -34.19 37.09
N TRP A 627 18.92 -33.18 37.54
CA TRP A 627 18.37 -33.13 38.90
C TRP A 627 17.35 -34.27 39.13
N LYS A 628 16.43 -34.52 38.19
CA LYS A 628 15.46 -35.62 38.27
C LYS A 628 16.12 -37.00 38.18
N LEU A 629 17.17 -37.17 37.37
CA LEU A 629 17.97 -38.39 37.32
C LEU A 629 18.75 -38.59 38.60
N GLN A 630 19.30 -37.54 39.19
CA GLN A 630 19.99 -37.59 40.47
C GLN A 630 19.01 -37.96 41.59
N GLN A 631 17.79 -37.43 41.56
CA GLN A 631 16.70 -37.81 42.47
C GLN A 631 16.26 -39.27 42.26
N ALA A 632 16.11 -39.72 41.01
CA ALA A 632 15.79 -41.12 40.67
C ALA A 632 16.92 -42.07 41.06
N PHE A 633 18.18 -41.65 40.92
CA PHE A 633 19.36 -42.40 41.33
C PHE A 633 19.45 -42.47 42.86
N GLU A 634 19.16 -41.38 43.58
CA GLU A 634 19.05 -41.38 45.04
C GLU A 634 17.90 -42.28 45.52
N GLU A 635 16.76 -42.31 44.84
CA GLU A 635 15.66 -43.23 45.13
C GLU A 635 16.01 -44.69 44.83
N LEU A 636 16.72 -44.97 43.73
CA LEU A 636 17.27 -46.30 43.40
C LEU A 636 18.33 -46.74 44.42
N THR A 637 19.15 -45.81 44.90
CA THR A 637 20.18 -46.08 45.92
C THR A 637 19.54 -46.34 47.28
N LYS A 638 18.46 -45.62 47.63
CA LYS A 638 17.61 -45.91 48.80
C LYS A 638 16.94 -47.29 48.68
N LEU A 639 16.44 -47.64 47.50
CA LEU A 639 15.86 -48.97 47.22
C LEU A 639 16.90 -50.10 47.32
N ASN A 640 18.14 -49.88 46.88
CA ASN A 640 19.23 -50.85 47.02
C ASN A 640 19.77 -50.98 48.46
N SER A 641 19.52 -49.97 49.32
CA SER A 641 19.88 -50.03 50.75
C SER A 641 18.86 -50.78 51.62
N THR A 642 17.69 -51.08 51.08
CA THR A 642 16.68 -51.94 51.70
C THR A 642 16.66 -53.30 51.03
N SER A 643 17.06 -54.35 51.75
CA SER A 643 17.00 -55.74 51.28
C SER A 643 15.55 -56.16 50.98
N CYS A 644 15.11 -56.00 49.74
CA CYS A 644 13.87 -56.58 49.23
C CYS A 644 14.11 -57.08 47.79
N PHE A 645 14.87 -58.17 47.68
CA PHE A 645 14.70 -59.14 46.60
C PHE A 645 13.40 -59.90 46.88
N ASP A 646 12.27 -59.28 46.60
CA ASP A 646 10.97 -59.92 46.40
C ASP A 646 10.01 -58.86 45.87
N ALA A 647 10.08 -58.58 44.57
CA ALA A 647 9.05 -57.84 43.86
C ALA A 647 8.59 -58.68 42.66
N THR A 648 7.36 -59.16 42.76
CA THR A 648 6.59 -59.81 41.70
C THR A 648 6.37 -58.85 40.51
N PRO A 649 6.28 -59.38 39.27
CA PRO A 649 6.05 -58.57 38.09
C PRO A 649 4.63 -58.01 38.11
N GLY A 650 4.52 -56.67 38.17
CA GLY A 650 3.22 -55.97 38.13
C GLY A 650 3.09 -54.72 39.01
N THR A 651 4.18 -54.09 39.45
CA THR A 651 4.11 -52.85 40.24
C THR A 651 4.65 -51.65 39.47
N SER A 652 4.13 -50.46 39.80
CA SER A 652 4.36 -49.10 39.25
C SER A 652 5.82 -48.63 39.10
N LYS A 653 6.80 -49.50 39.37
CA LYS A 653 8.23 -49.24 39.18
C LYS A 653 8.68 -49.34 37.72
N LEU A 654 7.95 -50.06 36.87
CA LEU A 654 8.21 -50.13 35.43
C LEU A 654 7.84 -48.82 34.71
N ASP A 655 6.77 -48.15 35.14
CA ASP A 655 6.36 -46.84 34.61
C ASP A 655 7.42 -45.76 34.91
N ASN A 656 8.05 -45.81 36.09
CA ASN A 656 9.18 -44.94 36.44
C ASN A 656 10.45 -45.25 35.61
N LEU A 657 10.64 -46.50 35.14
CA LEU A 657 11.79 -46.87 34.32
C LEU A 657 11.63 -46.36 32.88
N GLU A 658 10.41 -46.44 32.34
CA GLU A 658 10.09 -45.87 31.02
C GLU A 658 10.26 -44.35 31.02
N ASP A 659 9.73 -43.65 32.04
CA ASP A 659 9.88 -42.20 32.19
C ASP A 659 11.36 -41.77 32.35
N ASN A 660 12.18 -42.59 33.02
CA ASN A 660 13.63 -42.36 33.12
C ASN A 660 14.39 -42.65 31.81
N LEU A 661 13.97 -43.65 31.04
CA LEU A 661 14.55 -43.94 29.72
C LEU A 661 14.24 -42.82 28.70
N GLN A 662 13.03 -42.25 28.75
CA GLN A 662 12.66 -41.10 27.92
C GLN A 662 13.50 -39.85 28.25
N LYS A 663 13.78 -39.63 29.54
CA LYS A 663 14.69 -38.58 30.02
C LYS A 663 16.14 -38.80 29.55
N CYS A 664 16.62 -40.04 29.59
CA CYS A 664 17.94 -40.40 29.06
C CYS A 664 18.06 -40.19 27.54
N TYR A 665 16.98 -40.41 26.76
CA TYR A 665 16.95 -40.13 25.32
C TYR A 665 17.17 -38.65 25.02
N VAL A 666 16.55 -37.75 25.81
CA VAL A 666 16.78 -36.31 25.65
C VAL A 666 18.22 -35.96 25.98
N ILE A 667 18.82 -36.53 27.03
CA ILE A 667 20.24 -36.31 27.32
C ILE A 667 21.12 -36.79 26.18
N ALA A 668 20.85 -37.96 25.59
CA ALA A 668 21.62 -38.46 24.45
C ALA A 668 21.53 -37.52 23.24
N VAL A 669 20.33 -37.04 22.90
CA VAL A 669 20.14 -36.05 21.82
C VAL A 669 20.83 -34.72 22.15
N LEU A 670 20.79 -34.29 23.42
CA LEU A 670 21.46 -33.06 23.86
C LEU A 670 22.98 -33.22 23.89
N MET A 671 23.51 -34.40 24.22
CA MET A 671 24.94 -34.72 24.16
C MET A 671 25.42 -34.76 22.71
N ASP A 672 24.70 -35.43 21.82
CA ASP A 672 25.00 -35.44 20.38
C ASP A 672 24.98 -34.01 19.79
N ILE A 673 24.00 -33.19 20.17
CA ILE A 673 23.93 -31.77 19.79
C ILE A 673 25.11 -30.99 20.41
N THR A 674 25.49 -31.27 21.65
CA THR A 674 26.59 -30.58 22.35
C THR A 674 27.94 -30.93 21.73
N ASP A 675 28.17 -32.18 21.36
CA ASP A 675 29.39 -32.65 20.70
C ASP A 675 29.51 -32.05 19.28
N LEU A 676 28.41 -32.03 18.51
CA LEU A 676 28.33 -31.32 17.22
C LEU A 676 28.56 -29.81 17.34
N ILE A 677 28.13 -29.20 18.45
CA ILE A 677 28.35 -27.79 18.75
C ILE A 677 29.80 -27.54 19.16
N ILE A 678 30.42 -28.42 19.94
CA ILE A 678 31.82 -28.30 20.38
C ILE A 678 32.78 -28.36 19.20
N ASP A 679 32.54 -29.26 18.24
CA ASP A 679 33.34 -29.37 17.01
C ASP A 679 33.27 -28.11 16.12
N ASP A 680 32.14 -27.39 16.14
CA ASP A 680 31.91 -26.16 15.35
C ASP A 680 32.39 -24.88 16.11
N ILE A 681 32.59 -24.98 17.44
CA ILE A 681 32.91 -23.86 18.37
C ILE A 681 34.41 -23.54 18.48
N GLU A 682 35.32 -24.28 17.85
CA GLU A 682 36.76 -23.95 17.83
C GLU A 682 37.11 -22.61 17.15
N THR A 683 36.14 -21.82 16.68
CA THR A 683 36.37 -20.49 16.10
C THR A 683 36.10 -19.32 17.07
N ASP A 684 36.93 -18.27 16.93
CA ASP A 684 37.04 -17.03 17.74
C ASP A 684 35.73 -16.25 18.05
N VAL A 685 34.61 -16.63 17.42
CA VAL A 685 33.30 -15.99 17.54
C VAL A 685 32.67 -16.23 18.93
N PHE A 686 32.82 -17.41 19.52
CA PHE A 686 32.23 -17.74 20.82
C PHE A 686 32.86 -16.93 21.98
N LYS A 687 34.18 -16.75 21.94
CA LYS A 687 34.92 -15.89 22.89
C LYS A 687 34.49 -14.42 22.79
N LYS A 688 34.11 -13.94 21.60
CA LYS A 688 33.56 -12.59 21.39
C LYS A 688 32.12 -12.45 21.90
N SER A 689 31.28 -13.47 21.68
CA SER A 689 29.87 -13.47 22.09
C SER A 689 29.70 -13.53 23.61
N ILE A 690 30.52 -14.29 24.33
CA ILE A 690 30.53 -14.28 25.81
C ILE A 690 30.95 -12.92 26.36
N ARG A 691 31.97 -12.27 25.77
CA ARG A 691 32.38 -10.91 26.16
C ARG A 691 31.27 -9.88 25.92
N MET A 692 30.50 -10.01 24.85
CA MET A 692 29.34 -9.14 24.56
C MET A 692 28.17 -9.40 25.51
N ALA A 693 27.86 -10.66 25.84
CA ALA A 693 26.81 -11.00 26.80
C ALA A 693 27.13 -10.48 28.21
N GLN A 694 28.37 -10.65 28.67
CA GLN A 694 28.85 -10.11 29.95
C GLN A 694 28.82 -8.57 29.99
N CYS A 695 29.12 -7.88 28.87
CA CYS A 695 29.00 -6.43 28.78
C CYS A 695 27.53 -5.95 28.78
N THR A 696 26.60 -6.74 28.25
CA THR A 696 25.18 -6.40 28.16
C THR A 696 24.48 -6.62 29.51
N GLN A 697 24.86 -7.67 30.24
CA GLN A 697 24.37 -7.96 31.59
C GLN A 697 24.84 -6.89 32.61
N MET A 698 26.07 -6.36 32.45
CA MET A 698 26.54 -5.21 33.24
C MET A 698 25.79 -3.90 32.95
N LYS A 699 25.23 -3.71 31.74
CA LYS A 699 24.41 -2.54 31.40
C LYS A 699 22.98 -2.63 31.94
N HIS A 700 22.41 -3.83 32.05
CA HIS A 700 21.05 -4.00 32.58
C HIS A 700 20.97 -3.99 34.12
N ASN A 701 22.06 -4.30 34.82
CA ASN A 701 22.09 -4.27 36.30
C ASN A 701 22.40 -2.89 36.91
N ARG A 702 22.43 -1.80 36.12
CA ARG A 702 22.49 -0.43 36.64
C ARG A 702 21.14 0.14 37.10
N SER A 703 20.03 -0.58 36.93
CA SER A 703 18.68 -0.09 37.26
C SER A 703 17.88 -0.89 38.29
N LYS A 704 18.47 -1.91 38.95
CA LYS A 704 17.85 -2.56 40.13
C LYS A 704 18.94 -3.03 41.10
N SER A 705 19.06 -2.30 42.20
CA SER A 705 19.84 -2.66 43.39
C SER A 705 18.99 -3.51 44.35
N LEU A 706 19.67 -4.42 45.06
CA LEU A 706 19.24 -5.45 46.01
C LEU A 706 18.94 -6.83 45.42
N VAL A 707 19.49 -7.85 46.11
CA VAL A 707 19.58 -9.29 45.81
C VAL A 707 20.81 -9.70 44.99
N ALA A 708 22.00 -9.53 45.60
CA ALA A 708 23.22 -10.26 45.22
C ALA A 708 24.15 -10.41 46.44
N ILE A 709 23.65 -11.04 47.50
CA ILE A 709 24.44 -11.60 48.62
C ILE A 709 23.76 -12.92 48.98
N GLN A 710 24.02 -13.98 48.21
CA GLN A 710 23.68 -15.37 48.61
C GLN A 710 24.33 -16.46 47.74
N LEU A 711 25.39 -16.14 46.97
CA LEU A 711 26.11 -17.12 46.14
C LEU A 711 27.64 -17.06 46.32
N SER A 712 28.12 -16.59 47.47
CA SER A 712 29.56 -16.60 47.80
C SER A 712 29.90 -17.19 49.16
N GLU A 713 28.97 -17.87 49.82
CA GLU A 713 29.23 -18.56 51.08
C GLU A 713 28.78 -20.02 50.98
N GLN A 714 29.68 -20.88 50.47
CA GLN A 714 29.83 -22.28 50.86
C GLN A 714 31.04 -22.90 50.14
N VAL A 715 32.24 -22.47 50.55
CA VAL A 715 33.44 -23.34 50.56
C VAL A 715 34.22 -22.96 51.81
N GLU A 716 34.08 -23.75 52.86
CA GLU A 716 35.03 -23.78 53.97
C GLU A 716 36.35 -24.38 53.46
N ILE A 717 37.36 -23.54 53.28
CA ILE A 717 38.76 -23.97 53.47
C ILE A 717 39.26 -23.16 54.65
N SER A 718 39.33 -23.84 55.80
CA SER A 718 39.97 -23.31 56.98
C SER A 718 41.49 -23.40 56.85
N SER A 719 42.15 -22.39 57.43
CA SER A 719 43.51 -22.37 57.99
C SER A 719 44.54 -21.46 57.31
N ILE A 720 45.10 -20.61 58.19
CA ILE A 720 46.37 -19.86 58.13
C ILE A 720 46.28 -18.37 57.67
N LEU A 721 46.02 -17.53 58.68
CA LEU A 721 46.38 -16.10 58.86
C LEU A 721 47.90 -15.83 58.68
N PRO A 722 48.41 -14.58 58.72
CA PRO A 722 47.82 -13.27 58.38
C PRO A 722 48.79 -12.33 57.61
N ASP A 723 48.31 -11.11 57.35
CA ASP A 723 49.08 -9.85 57.19
C ASP A 723 49.85 -9.60 55.88
N ALA A 724 49.37 -8.64 55.10
CA ALA A 724 50.01 -7.31 55.04
C ALA A 724 49.28 -6.35 54.08
N ARG A 725 49.42 -5.08 54.42
CA ARG A 725 48.76 -3.89 53.88
C ARG A 725 49.32 -3.47 52.50
N HIS A 726 48.49 -2.72 51.78
CA HIS A 726 48.79 -1.65 50.81
C HIS A 726 50.14 -1.66 50.07
N VAL A 727 50.14 -1.72 48.73
CA VAL A 727 50.86 -0.79 47.82
C VAL A 727 50.20 -0.80 46.43
N GLN A 728 50.13 0.40 45.85
CA GLN A 728 49.66 0.76 44.51
C GLN A 728 50.62 0.36 43.37
N LEU A 729 50.01 0.24 42.19
CA LEU A 729 50.54 0.60 40.85
C LEU A 729 51.72 -0.20 40.29
N GLY A 730 51.52 -0.69 39.06
CA GLY A 730 52.61 -0.98 38.13
C GLY A 730 52.21 -2.00 37.08
N ASN A 731 52.19 -1.56 35.82
CA ASN A 731 52.04 -2.41 34.64
C ASN A 731 53.11 -3.51 34.60
N GLU A 732 52.81 -4.57 33.84
CA GLU A 732 53.69 -5.70 33.46
C GLU A 732 53.57 -6.96 34.33
N PHE A 733 52.51 -7.76 34.10
CA PHE A 733 52.56 -9.22 34.26
C PHE A 733 51.59 -9.88 33.26
N GLN A 734 51.88 -9.69 31.97
CA GLN A 734 51.43 -10.60 30.91
C GLN A 734 52.59 -11.54 30.60
N GLN A 735 52.64 -12.66 31.31
CA GLN A 735 53.20 -13.96 30.91
C GLN A 735 53.18 -14.86 32.16
N ASN A 736 52.76 -16.12 31.99
CA ASN A 736 52.58 -17.17 33.02
C ASN A 736 51.19 -17.29 33.70
N LYS A 737 50.13 -17.45 32.90
CA LYS A 737 48.86 -18.06 33.36
C LYS A 737 48.52 -19.41 32.72
N THR A 738 49.37 -19.92 31.83
CA THR A 738 49.11 -21.14 31.07
C THR A 738 49.61 -22.43 31.74
N ILE A 739 50.41 -22.33 32.81
CA ILE A 739 51.00 -23.53 33.45
C ILE A 739 50.19 -23.99 34.68
N PHE A 740 49.38 -23.12 35.31
CA PHE A 740 48.63 -23.49 36.53
C PHE A 740 47.24 -24.10 36.26
N LEU A 741 46.68 -23.90 35.06
CA LEU A 741 45.37 -24.45 34.66
C LEU A 741 45.49 -25.85 34.01
N HIS A 742 46.68 -26.22 33.55
CA HIS A 742 46.92 -27.51 32.92
C HIS A 742 47.03 -28.65 33.94
N ASP A 743 47.61 -28.39 35.12
CA ASP A 743 47.75 -29.40 36.19
C ASP A 743 46.45 -29.62 36.99
N PHE A 744 45.57 -28.61 37.08
CA PHE A 744 44.27 -28.74 37.76
C PHE A 744 43.26 -29.53 36.91
N PHE A 745 43.34 -29.47 35.58
CA PHE A 745 42.46 -30.22 34.67
C PHE A 745 42.90 -31.69 34.46
N LEU A 746 44.20 -31.98 34.57
CA LEU A 746 44.71 -33.36 34.45
C LEU A 746 44.45 -34.22 35.70
N GLN A 747 44.33 -33.63 36.89
CA GLN A 747 43.95 -34.38 38.11
C GLN A 747 42.44 -34.63 38.24
N ALA A 748 41.59 -33.88 37.53
CA ALA A 748 40.15 -34.10 37.49
C ALA A 748 39.70 -35.10 36.40
N LEU A 749 40.62 -35.50 35.50
CA LEU A 749 40.39 -36.52 34.46
C LEU A 749 41.00 -37.89 34.82
N LEU A 750 41.75 -37.99 35.92
CA LEU A 750 42.39 -39.22 36.41
C LEU A 750 41.83 -39.73 37.76
N ASN A 751 40.82 -39.05 38.32
CA ASN A 751 39.93 -39.53 39.39
C ASN A 751 38.51 -39.57 38.84
#